data_AF-A0AAR2J365-F1
#
_entry.id   AF-A0AAR2J365-F1
#
_cell.length_a   1.000
_cell.length_b   1.000
_cell.length_c   1.000
_cell.angle_alpha   90.00
_cell.angle_beta   90.00
_cell.angle_gamma   90.00
#
_symmetry.space_group_name_H-M   'P 1'
#
loop_
_entity.id
_entity.type
_entity.pdbx_description
1 polymer ?
#
loop_
_entity_poly.entity_id
_entity_poly.type
_entity_poly.pdbx_seq_one_letter_code
_entity_poly.pdbx_strand_id
1 'polypeptide(L)'
;MTLDDAYANLSLSLSLSLSLSLSLSLSVMMEELHSLDPRRQELLEARFTGVGVAKVCQHTAEKPKHPLSVPLFAGGSGTGTGTSPARGIPPVVRSSPQHSLSNPPAAVSHLRSLSVFHFPSELTLEKLAALESSKSSDLEKKEGRIDDLLRVNCDLRRQIDEQQRMLERCKERLNKCVTMSKKLLIEKSKQEKMACRDKSMQDRLRLGHFTTVRHGASFTEQWTDGYAFQNLVKQQERVNSQREDIERQRKLLAKKKPPSVSQTPPPSLEPNKRKNKSNGAENEMLSLAEYHEQEEIFKLRLGHLKKEEAEIQVELERLERVRNLHIRELKRIHNEDNSQFKDHPTLNDRYLLLHLLGRGGFSEVYKAFDLTEQRYVAVKIHQLNKNWRDEKKENYHKHACREYRIHKELDHPRIVKLYDYFSLDTDSFCTVLEYCEGNDLDFYLKQHKLMSEKEGRSIIMQVVNALKYLNEIRPPIIHYDLKPGNILLVNGTACGEIKITDFGLSKIMDDDNYGVDGMELTSQGAGTYWYLPPECFVVGKEPPKISNKVDVWSVGVIFYQCLYGKKPFGHNQSQQDILQENTILKATEVQFPPKPGVSPEAKAFIRRCLVYRKEDRIDVHQLASDPFLLPHIRKSMSVPSAPLPLPSISMLVMWGGV
;
A
#
# COMPACT_ATOMS: atom_id res chain seq x y z
N MET A 1 9.03 -36.17 41.47
CA MET A 1 9.02 -35.89 40.02
C MET A 1 10.24 -36.57 39.43
N THR A 2 10.01 -37.59 38.63
CA THR A 2 11.05 -38.45 38.06
C THR A 2 11.83 -37.70 36.96
N LEU A 3 13.05 -38.13 36.69
CA LEU A 3 13.94 -37.55 35.66
C LEU A 3 13.28 -37.50 34.27
N ASP A 4 12.32 -38.39 34.01
CA ASP A 4 11.53 -38.43 32.77
C ASP A 4 10.56 -37.24 32.65
N ASP A 5 9.97 -36.76 33.75
CA ASP A 5 9.07 -35.60 33.72
C ASP A 5 9.84 -34.30 33.44
N ALA A 6 11.10 -34.21 33.88
CA ALA A 6 11.95 -33.05 33.64
C ALA A 6 12.51 -33.06 32.20
N TYR A 7 12.90 -34.22 31.67
CA TYR A 7 13.30 -34.38 30.27
C TYR A 7 12.13 -34.17 29.31
N ALA A 8 10.93 -34.64 29.65
CA ALA A 8 9.72 -34.37 28.90
C ALA A 8 9.42 -32.87 28.87
N ASN A 9 9.48 -32.17 30.00
CA ASN A 9 9.23 -30.73 30.05
C ASN A 9 10.30 -29.88 29.33
N LEU A 10 11.58 -30.26 29.38
CA LEU A 10 12.64 -29.55 28.64
C LEU A 10 12.55 -29.83 27.13
N SER A 11 12.30 -31.08 26.74
CA SER A 11 12.07 -31.49 25.36
C SER A 11 10.83 -30.83 24.78
N LEU A 12 9.73 -30.74 25.55
CA LEU A 12 8.53 -29.99 25.19
C LEU A 12 8.82 -28.50 25.08
N SER A 13 9.57 -27.89 26.00
CA SER A 13 9.90 -26.45 25.94
C SER A 13 10.81 -26.11 24.75
N LEU A 14 11.80 -26.94 24.43
CA LEU A 14 12.68 -26.78 23.28
C LEU A 14 11.94 -27.09 21.97
N SER A 15 11.12 -28.14 21.94
CA SER A 15 10.24 -28.48 20.82
C SER A 15 9.20 -27.38 20.58
N LEU A 16 8.61 -26.80 21.63
CA LEU A 16 7.69 -25.66 21.52
C LEU A 16 8.41 -24.41 21.04
N SER A 17 9.63 -24.12 21.52
CA SER A 17 10.40 -22.94 21.09
C SER A 17 10.91 -23.08 19.65
N LEU A 18 11.39 -24.26 19.26
CA LEU A 18 11.77 -24.59 17.89
C LEU A 18 10.54 -24.67 16.99
N SER A 19 9.42 -25.23 17.43
CA SER A 19 8.13 -25.27 16.70
C SER A 19 7.51 -23.88 16.59
N LEU A 20 7.66 -22.99 17.57
CA LEU A 20 7.26 -21.58 17.48
C LEU A 20 8.16 -20.83 16.48
N SER A 21 9.49 -21.04 16.52
CA SER A 21 10.42 -20.41 15.57
C SER A 21 10.24 -20.95 14.13
N LEU A 22 10.07 -22.27 13.98
CA LEU A 22 9.76 -22.95 12.73
C LEU A 22 8.35 -22.63 12.24
N SER A 23 7.35 -22.49 13.11
CA SER A 23 5.99 -22.09 12.70
C SER A 23 5.90 -20.61 12.37
N LEU A 24 6.70 -19.72 12.98
CA LEU A 24 6.83 -18.33 12.53
C LEU A 24 7.55 -18.24 11.18
N SER A 25 8.63 -19.01 10.97
CA SER A 25 9.31 -19.08 9.65
C SER A 25 8.45 -19.78 8.58
N LEU A 26 7.70 -20.84 8.93
CA LEU A 26 6.75 -21.54 8.05
C LEU A 26 5.47 -20.74 7.83
N SER A 27 4.99 -19.91 8.77
CA SER A 27 3.81 -19.06 8.59
C SER A 27 4.13 -17.88 7.66
N VAL A 28 5.34 -17.32 7.77
CA VAL A 28 5.86 -16.30 6.82
C VAL A 28 6.09 -16.93 5.43
N MET A 29 6.63 -18.15 5.35
CA MET A 29 6.75 -18.87 4.09
C MET A 29 5.39 -19.34 3.55
N MET A 30 4.42 -19.69 4.38
CA MET A 30 3.06 -20.09 3.98
C MET A 30 2.24 -18.90 3.49
N GLU A 31 2.37 -17.70 4.06
CA GLU A 31 1.73 -16.49 3.49
C GLU A 31 2.15 -16.27 2.02
N GLU A 32 3.37 -16.69 1.65
CA GLU A 32 3.93 -16.63 0.29
C GLU A 32 3.77 -17.92 -0.53
N LEU A 33 3.74 -19.12 0.07
CA LEU A 33 3.45 -20.39 -0.64
C LEU A 33 1.97 -20.49 -1.02
N HIS A 34 1.08 -19.94 -0.20
CA HIS A 34 -0.34 -19.78 -0.54
C HIS A 34 -0.57 -18.76 -1.66
N SER A 35 0.47 -18.09 -2.19
CA SER A 35 0.39 -17.32 -3.45
C SER A 35 0.22 -18.21 -4.69
N LEU A 36 0.43 -19.53 -4.57
CA LEU A 36 0.29 -20.50 -5.65
C LEU A 36 -0.98 -21.35 -5.56
N ASP A 37 -1.85 -21.09 -4.58
CA ASP A 37 -3.13 -21.81 -4.47
C ASP A 37 -4.13 -21.28 -5.53
N PRO A 38 -4.58 -22.12 -6.48
CA PRO A 38 -5.63 -21.75 -7.44
C PRO A 38 -6.90 -21.20 -6.77
N ARG A 39 -7.19 -21.60 -5.52
CA ARG A 39 -8.35 -21.09 -4.76
C ARG A 39 -8.14 -19.67 -4.22
N ARG A 40 -6.89 -19.22 -4.02
CA ARG A 40 -6.60 -17.82 -3.68
C ARG A 40 -6.75 -16.92 -4.91
N GLN A 41 -6.47 -17.46 -6.09
CA GLN A 41 -6.83 -16.82 -7.35
C GLN A 41 -8.36 -16.68 -7.45
N GLU A 42 -9.15 -17.70 -7.11
CA GLU A 42 -10.62 -17.60 -7.02
C GLU A 42 -11.12 -16.56 -5.98
N LEU A 43 -10.46 -16.41 -4.83
CA LEU A 43 -10.80 -15.38 -3.83
C LEU A 43 -10.40 -13.96 -4.27
N LEU A 44 -9.28 -13.80 -4.99
CA LEU A 44 -8.91 -12.55 -5.65
C LEU A 44 -9.83 -12.27 -6.85
N GLU A 45 -10.35 -13.30 -7.53
CA GLU A 45 -11.40 -13.19 -8.54
C GLU A 45 -12.72 -12.72 -7.92
N ALA A 46 -13.07 -13.19 -6.72
CA ALA A 46 -14.26 -12.72 -5.99
C ALA A 46 -14.17 -11.24 -5.60
N ARG A 47 -12.96 -10.71 -5.33
CA ARG A 47 -12.74 -9.28 -5.04
C ARG A 47 -13.22 -8.35 -6.15
N PHE A 48 -13.13 -8.78 -7.41
CA PHE A 48 -13.44 -7.94 -8.58
C PHE A 48 -14.68 -8.38 -9.36
N THR A 49 -15.30 -9.51 -9.02
CA THR A 49 -16.46 -10.03 -9.75
C THR A 49 -17.75 -10.04 -8.96
N GLY A 50 -17.70 -9.75 -7.65
CA GLY A 50 -18.89 -9.71 -6.79
C GLY A 50 -19.60 -11.07 -6.63
N VAL A 51 -19.05 -12.15 -7.18
CA VAL A 51 -19.62 -13.50 -7.07
C VAL A 51 -19.10 -14.13 -5.79
N GLY A 52 -19.91 -14.08 -4.73
CA GLY A 52 -19.65 -14.79 -3.49
C GLY A 52 -19.70 -16.31 -3.72
N VAL A 53 -18.74 -17.05 -3.13
CA VAL A 53 -18.77 -18.52 -3.11
C VAL A 53 -19.79 -18.97 -2.06
N ALA A 54 -21.07 -19.02 -2.43
CA ALA A 54 -22.08 -19.72 -1.66
C ALA A 54 -21.98 -21.22 -1.98
N LYS A 55 -21.15 -21.97 -1.24
CA LYS A 55 -21.27 -23.43 -1.22
C LYS A 55 -22.44 -23.81 -0.31
N VAL A 56 -23.55 -24.17 -0.94
CA VAL A 56 -24.70 -24.82 -0.30
C VAL A 56 -24.22 -26.13 0.33
N CYS A 57 -24.33 -26.24 1.66
CA CYS A 57 -24.29 -27.52 2.36
C CYS A 57 -25.47 -28.36 1.89
N GLN A 58 -25.19 -29.46 1.16
CA GLN A 58 -26.19 -30.46 0.83
C GLN A 58 -26.60 -31.20 2.11
N HIS A 59 -27.86 -31.01 2.51
CA HIS A 59 -28.60 -32.00 3.27
C HIS A 59 -29.65 -32.65 2.38
N THR A 60 -29.85 -33.93 2.67
CA THR A 60 -30.44 -34.99 1.88
C THR A 60 -31.92 -34.81 1.56
N ALA A 61 -32.25 -35.17 0.31
CA ALA A 61 -33.46 -35.81 -0.20
C ALA A 61 -34.83 -35.52 0.44
N GLU A 62 -35.79 -35.04 -0.38
CA GLU A 62 -36.98 -35.80 -0.77
C GLU A 62 -37.75 -35.10 -1.93
N LYS A 63 -38.23 -35.90 -2.90
CA LYS A 63 -39.13 -35.50 -4.00
C LYS A 63 -40.58 -35.83 -3.61
N PRO A 64 -41.58 -35.05 -4.07
CA PRO A 64 -42.46 -35.55 -5.14
C PRO A 64 -42.86 -34.44 -6.15
N LYS A 65 -42.77 -34.65 -7.47
CA LYS A 65 -43.75 -35.23 -8.43
C LYS A 65 -44.93 -34.31 -8.85
N HIS A 66 -44.89 -33.99 -10.15
CA HIS A 66 -45.95 -33.73 -11.15
C HIS A 66 -46.33 -32.29 -11.57
N PRO A 67 -46.70 -32.11 -12.87
CA PRO A 67 -46.55 -30.87 -13.64
C PRO A 67 -47.92 -30.25 -14.00
N LEU A 68 -47.88 -29.11 -14.72
CA LEU A 68 -48.90 -28.43 -15.57
C LEU A 68 -48.52 -26.93 -15.51
N SER A 69 -48.59 -26.06 -16.52
CA SER A 69 -49.14 -26.03 -17.87
C SER A 69 -48.76 -24.65 -18.48
N VAL A 70 -48.48 -24.61 -19.78
CA VAL A 70 -48.29 -23.38 -20.60
C VAL A 70 -49.67 -22.87 -21.06
N PRO A 71 -49.86 -21.55 -21.27
CA PRO A 71 -50.09 -21.02 -22.64
C PRO A 71 -49.31 -19.69 -22.85
N LEU A 72 -48.52 -19.46 -23.89
CA LEU A 72 -48.84 -19.21 -25.31
C LEU A 72 -50.01 -18.23 -25.54
N PHE A 73 -49.68 -16.98 -25.91
CA PHE A 73 -50.45 -16.18 -26.85
C PHE A 73 -49.50 -15.45 -27.81
N ALA A 74 -49.92 -15.46 -29.08
CA ALA A 74 -49.16 -15.08 -30.26
C ALA A 74 -49.66 -13.73 -30.83
N GLY A 75 -48.79 -13.12 -31.64
CA GLY A 75 -49.17 -12.54 -32.92
C GLY A 75 -49.35 -11.01 -32.98
N GLY A 76 -48.65 -10.39 -33.92
CA GLY A 76 -48.95 -9.02 -34.34
C GLY A 76 -47.82 -8.28 -35.08
N SER A 77 -47.52 -8.70 -36.30
CA SER A 77 -46.67 -8.00 -37.29
C SER A 77 -47.27 -6.66 -37.73
N GLY A 78 -46.42 -5.65 -37.95
CA GLY A 78 -46.79 -4.38 -38.60
C GLY A 78 -45.56 -3.62 -39.11
N THR A 79 -45.40 -3.59 -40.44
CA THR A 79 -44.40 -2.85 -41.23
C THR A 79 -44.66 -1.34 -41.23
N GLY A 80 -43.61 -0.52 -41.26
CA GLY A 80 -43.73 0.93 -41.52
C GLY A 80 -42.38 1.62 -41.74
N THR A 81 -42.19 2.11 -42.96
CA THR A 81 -41.03 2.84 -43.53
C THR A 81 -41.00 4.34 -43.17
N GLY A 82 -39.81 4.96 -43.14
CA GLY A 82 -39.60 6.44 -43.22
C GLY A 82 -38.31 6.90 -42.50
N THR A 83 -37.14 6.95 -43.14
CA THR A 83 -36.48 8.11 -43.82
C THR A 83 -36.09 9.32 -42.94
N SER A 84 -34.78 9.40 -42.65
CA SER A 84 -33.85 10.57 -42.67
C SER A 84 -33.95 11.71 -41.61
N PRO A 85 -32.89 12.54 -41.40
CA PRO A 85 -31.43 12.34 -41.59
C PRO A 85 -30.52 12.89 -40.46
N ALA A 86 -29.22 12.66 -40.67
CA ALA A 86 -28.04 12.99 -39.86
C ALA A 86 -27.76 14.49 -39.60
N ARG A 87 -27.08 14.78 -38.48
CA ARG A 87 -26.38 16.06 -38.18
C ARG A 87 -24.86 15.81 -38.16
N GLY A 88 -24.16 16.33 -39.16
CA GLY A 88 -22.70 16.39 -39.23
C GLY A 88 -22.21 17.84 -39.11
N ILE A 89 -21.12 18.01 -38.36
CA ILE A 89 -20.39 19.25 -38.06
C ILE A 89 -19.49 19.62 -39.27
N PRO A 90 -19.29 20.91 -39.62
CA PRO A 90 -18.51 21.30 -40.79
C PRO A 90 -17.02 21.54 -40.46
N PRO A 91 -16.10 21.36 -41.43
CA PRO A 91 -14.78 21.97 -41.37
C PRO A 91 -14.56 23.03 -42.47
N VAL A 92 -14.02 24.16 -42.02
CA VAL A 92 -12.92 24.98 -42.58
C VAL A 92 -12.73 24.98 -44.11
N VAL A 93 -13.05 26.13 -44.73
CA VAL A 93 -12.77 26.43 -46.14
C VAL A 93 -11.45 27.23 -46.25
N ARG A 94 -10.50 26.70 -47.03
CA ARG A 94 -9.37 27.43 -47.62
C ARG A 94 -9.83 28.09 -48.91
N SER A 95 -9.55 29.37 -49.09
CA SER A 95 -9.80 30.11 -50.33
C SER A 95 -8.52 30.26 -51.17
N SER A 96 -8.62 29.90 -52.45
CA SER A 96 -7.75 30.36 -53.54
C SER A 96 -8.67 30.89 -54.66
N PRO A 97 -8.28 31.93 -55.41
CA PRO A 97 -9.18 32.57 -56.38
C PRO A 97 -9.03 31.96 -57.78
N GLN A 98 -10.16 31.79 -58.49
CA GLN A 98 -10.18 31.63 -59.93
C GLN A 98 -11.17 32.61 -60.56
N HIS A 99 -10.69 33.25 -61.62
CA HIS A 99 -11.41 34.09 -62.57
C HIS A 99 -12.53 33.33 -63.29
N SER A 100 -13.70 33.94 -63.50
CA SER A 100 -14.35 34.05 -64.82
C SER A 100 -15.71 34.79 -64.78
N LEU A 101 -15.77 35.85 -65.59
CA LEU A 101 -16.84 36.39 -66.43
C LEU A 101 -18.30 35.90 -66.26
N SER A 102 -19.23 36.87 -66.11
CA SER A 102 -20.58 36.79 -66.67
C SER A 102 -21.17 38.17 -67.00
N ASN A 103 -21.86 38.23 -68.14
CA ASN A 103 -22.50 39.39 -68.78
C ASN A 103 -23.92 39.68 -68.22
N PRO A 104 -24.57 40.80 -68.59
CA PRO A 104 -25.67 41.43 -67.84
C PRO A 104 -27.07 40.98 -68.29
N PRO A 105 -28.16 41.34 -67.57
CA PRO A 105 -29.51 41.24 -68.11
C PRO A 105 -30.05 42.59 -68.61
N ALA A 106 -30.74 42.52 -69.74
CA ALA A 106 -31.55 43.57 -70.35
C ALA A 106 -33.01 43.47 -69.87
N ALA A 107 -33.69 44.63 -69.74
CA ALA A 107 -35.15 44.75 -69.79
C ALA A 107 -35.58 46.18 -70.23
N VAL A 108 -35.80 46.31 -71.54
CA VAL A 108 -36.92 46.95 -72.29
C VAL A 108 -37.90 47.88 -71.51
N SER A 109 -37.85 49.20 -71.77
CA SER A 109 -38.83 50.09 -72.50
C SER A 109 -40.24 50.23 -71.86
N HIS A 110 -40.97 51.35 -71.82
CA HIS A 110 -41.02 52.65 -72.47
C HIS A 110 -41.73 53.65 -71.51
N LEU A 111 -41.42 54.96 -71.56
CA LEU A 111 -42.45 56.03 -71.51
C LEU A 111 -41.86 57.43 -71.82
N ARG A 112 -42.39 57.98 -72.93
CA ARG A 112 -42.60 59.37 -73.34
C ARG A 112 -41.74 60.50 -72.75
N SER A 113 -41.01 61.11 -73.68
CA SER A 113 -40.56 62.51 -73.71
C SER A 113 -41.64 63.50 -73.24
N LEU A 114 -41.34 64.18 -72.13
CA LEU A 114 -41.74 65.56 -71.86
C LEU A 114 -40.48 66.30 -71.41
N SER A 115 -39.90 67.06 -72.34
CA SER A 115 -38.78 67.96 -72.12
C SER A 115 -39.21 69.12 -71.22
N VAL A 116 -38.86 69.06 -69.95
CA VAL A 116 -38.66 70.25 -69.11
C VAL A 116 -37.17 70.31 -68.81
N PHE A 117 -36.49 71.25 -69.47
CA PHE A 117 -35.11 71.60 -69.17
C PHE A 117 -35.05 72.18 -67.75
N HIS A 118 -34.67 71.37 -66.77
CA HIS A 118 -34.07 71.87 -65.53
C HIS A 118 -32.57 71.98 -65.79
N PHE A 119 -32.12 73.15 -66.21
CA PHE A 119 -30.71 73.49 -66.12
C PHE A 119 -30.31 73.41 -64.65
N PRO A 120 -29.30 72.60 -64.25
CA PRO A 120 -28.72 72.76 -62.93
C PRO A 120 -28.17 74.19 -62.87
N SER A 121 -28.64 74.99 -61.91
CA SER A 121 -27.98 76.25 -61.58
C SER A 121 -26.47 76.01 -61.40
N GLU A 122 -25.63 76.95 -61.79
CA GLU A 122 -24.16 76.92 -61.61
C GLU A 122 -23.77 76.44 -60.19
N LEU A 123 -24.56 76.85 -59.19
CA LEU A 123 -24.45 76.47 -57.78
C LEU A 123 -24.60 74.96 -57.49
N THR A 124 -25.37 74.22 -58.31
CA THR A 124 -25.58 72.77 -58.16
C THR A 124 -24.44 71.97 -58.77
N LEU A 125 -23.81 72.47 -59.85
CA LEU A 125 -22.63 71.86 -60.48
C LEU A 125 -21.37 72.04 -59.62
N GLU A 126 -21.16 73.22 -59.03
CA GLU A 126 -20.06 73.45 -58.08
C GLU A 126 -20.17 72.56 -56.83
N LYS A 127 -21.38 72.38 -56.28
CA LYS A 127 -21.62 71.48 -55.14
C LYS A 127 -21.32 70.02 -55.48
N LEU A 128 -21.64 69.58 -56.69
CA LEU A 128 -21.32 68.22 -57.16
C LEU A 128 -19.81 68.04 -57.34
N ALA A 129 -19.12 69.01 -57.95
CA ALA A 129 -17.66 68.98 -58.10
C ALA A 129 -16.92 68.99 -56.75
N ALA A 130 -17.40 69.77 -55.78
CA ALA A 130 -16.86 69.78 -54.42
C ALA A 130 -17.08 68.45 -53.69
N LEU A 131 -18.26 67.82 -53.86
CA LEU A 131 -18.55 66.48 -53.34
C LEU A 131 -17.67 65.40 -53.98
N GLU A 132 -17.44 65.47 -55.30
CA GLU A 132 -16.53 64.55 -56.00
C GLU A 132 -15.09 64.72 -55.54
N SER A 133 -14.61 65.95 -55.38
CA SER A 133 -13.27 66.23 -54.85
C SER A 133 -13.09 65.74 -53.40
N SER A 134 -14.07 65.99 -52.53
CA SER A 134 -14.07 65.47 -51.15
C SER A 134 -14.07 63.95 -51.11
N LYS A 135 -14.90 63.31 -51.95
CA LYS A 135 -14.97 61.85 -52.04
C LYS A 135 -13.67 61.25 -52.59
N SER A 136 -13.03 61.91 -53.57
CA SER A 136 -11.73 61.50 -54.09
C SER A 136 -10.64 61.58 -53.03
N SER A 137 -10.60 62.67 -52.24
CA SER A 137 -9.65 62.80 -51.12
C SER A 137 -9.88 61.76 -50.02
N ASP A 138 -11.14 61.45 -49.71
CA ASP A 138 -11.47 60.42 -48.73
C ASP A 138 -11.14 59.00 -49.22
N LEU A 139 -11.24 58.75 -50.53
CA LEU A 139 -10.78 57.49 -51.14
C LEU A 139 -9.27 57.36 -51.04
N GLU A 140 -8.51 58.40 -51.37
CA GLU A 140 -7.05 58.41 -51.30
C GLU A 140 -6.54 58.20 -49.86
N LYS A 141 -7.19 58.81 -48.85
CA LYS A 141 -6.90 58.55 -47.43
C LYS A 141 -7.21 57.11 -47.03
N LYS A 142 -8.30 56.53 -47.55
CA LYS A 142 -8.67 55.13 -47.29
C LYS A 142 -7.69 54.17 -47.96
N GLU A 143 -7.25 54.45 -49.18
CA GLU A 143 -6.23 53.70 -49.90
C GLU A 143 -4.90 53.73 -49.16
N GLY A 144 -4.43 54.91 -48.73
CA GLY A 144 -3.22 55.02 -47.90
C GLY A 144 -3.32 54.23 -46.59
N ARG A 145 -4.49 54.24 -45.94
CA ARG A 145 -4.73 53.43 -44.73
C ARG A 145 -4.77 51.93 -45.03
N ILE A 146 -5.28 51.52 -46.18
CA ILE A 146 -5.24 50.12 -46.63
C ILE A 146 -3.78 49.70 -46.84
N ASP A 147 -2.96 50.52 -47.49
CA ASP A 147 -1.54 50.23 -47.72
C ASP A 147 -0.74 50.12 -46.41
N ASP A 148 -0.99 51.00 -45.45
CA ASP A 148 -0.39 50.92 -44.12
C ASP A 148 -0.80 49.64 -43.38
N LEU A 149 -2.09 49.29 -43.43
CA LEU A 149 -2.58 48.04 -42.85
C LEU A 149 -1.99 46.81 -43.53
N LEU A 150 -1.80 46.84 -44.85
CA LEU A 150 -1.15 45.76 -45.60
C LEU A 150 0.32 45.61 -45.19
N ARG A 151 1.06 46.72 -45.05
CA ARG A 151 2.44 46.71 -44.54
C ARG A 151 2.53 46.10 -43.15
N VAL A 152 1.68 46.55 -42.22
CA VAL A 152 1.62 46.00 -40.86
C VAL A 152 1.24 44.51 -40.88
N ASN A 153 0.31 44.08 -41.74
CA ASN A 153 -0.05 42.67 -41.88
C ASN A 153 1.14 41.83 -42.38
N CYS A 154 1.91 42.33 -43.34
CA CYS A 154 3.15 41.69 -43.81
C CYS A 154 4.20 41.57 -42.70
N ASP A 155 4.40 42.61 -41.90
CA ASP A 155 5.33 42.58 -40.78
C ASP A 155 4.88 41.59 -39.68
N LEU A 156 3.59 41.59 -39.32
CA LEU A 156 3.04 40.63 -38.36
C LEU A 156 3.16 39.19 -38.85
N ARG A 157 2.94 38.93 -40.15
CA ARG A 157 3.17 37.60 -40.74
C ARG A 157 4.63 37.17 -40.61
N ARG A 158 5.57 38.07 -40.93
CA ARG A 158 7.01 37.80 -40.76
C ARG A 158 7.37 37.52 -39.30
N GLN A 159 6.78 38.23 -38.34
CA GLN A 159 6.98 37.97 -36.91
C GLN A 159 6.42 36.60 -36.49
N ILE A 160 5.24 36.22 -36.96
CA ILE A 160 4.65 34.90 -36.70
C ILE A 160 5.55 33.80 -37.26
N ASP A 161 6.03 33.94 -38.49
CA ASP A 161 6.93 32.97 -39.12
C ASP A 161 8.24 32.82 -38.32
N GLU A 162 8.80 33.92 -37.82
CA GLU A 162 10.01 33.88 -37.01
C GLU A 162 9.77 33.21 -35.65
N GLN A 163 8.65 33.51 -34.99
CA GLN A 163 8.24 32.86 -33.75
C GLN A 163 8.03 31.34 -33.96
N GLN A 164 7.44 30.94 -35.09
CA GLN A 164 7.25 29.54 -35.45
C GLN A 164 8.59 28.82 -35.66
N ARG A 165 9.55 29.44 -36.36
CA ARG A 165 10.91 28.88 -36.51
C ARG A 165 11.62 28.73 -35.17
N MET A 166 11.50 29.72 -34.29
CA MET A 166 12.09 29.66 -32.95
C MET A 166 11.45 28.55 -32.11
N LEU A 167 10.13 28.40 -32.16
CA LEU A 167 9.41 27.32 -31.51
C LEU A 167 9.87 25.95 -32.01
N GLU A 168 10.06 25.78 -33.32
CA GLU A 168 10.50 24.51 -33.91
C GLU A 168 11.93 24.15 -33.47
N ARG A 169 12.86 25.12 -33.46
CA ARG A 169 14.21 24.91 -32.90
C ARG A 169 14.18 24.54 -31.42
N CYS A 170 13.27 25.12 -30.64
CA CYS A 170 13.09 24.76 -29.23
C CYS A 170 12.57 23.32 -29.08
N LYS A 171 11.58 22.91 -29.88
CA LYS A 171 11.06 21.53 -29.90
C LYS A 171 12.14 20.52 -30.28
N GLU A 172 12.94 20.81 -31.31
CA GLU A 172 14.06 19.93 -31.70
C GLU A 172 15.08 19.74 -30.57
N ARG A 173 15.45 20.84 -29.88
CA ARG A 173 16.36 20.77 -28.73
C ARG A 173 15.76 19.98 -27.57
N LEU A 174 14.47 20.18 -27.28
CA LEU A 174 13.76 19.43 -26.26
C LEU A 174 13.71 17.93 -26.59
N ASN A 175 13.40 17.56 -27.84
CA ASN A 175 13.38 16.17 -28.30
C ASN A 175 14.75 15.50 -28.17
N LYS A 176 15.84 16.20 -28.50
CA LYS A 176 17.21 15.72 -28.28
C LYS A 176 17.49 15.49 -26.79
N CYS A 177 17.09 16.41 -25.93
CA CYS A 177 17.23 16.30 -24.48
C CYS A 177 16.46 15.09 -23.93
N VAL A 178 15.17 14.94 -24.29
CA VAL A 178 14.33 13.81 -23.89
C VAL A 178 14.94 12.47 -24.34
N THR A 179 15.44 12.41 -25.58
CA THR A 179 16.09 11.21 -26.12
C THR A 179 17.35 10.84 -25.31
N MET A 180 18.16 11.84 -24.95
CA MET A 180 19.35 11.62 -24.13
C MET A 180 18.99 11.18 -22.71
N SER A 181 18.05 11.86 -22.06
CA SER A 181 17.55 11.50 -20.72
C SER A 181 17.00 10.08 -20.69
N LYS A 182 16.24 9.67 -21.71
CA LYS A 182 15.76 8.29 -21.84
C LYS A 182 16.90 7.27 -21.90
N LYS A 183 17.96 7.53 -22.69
CA LYS A 183 19.13 6.64 -22.76
C LYS A 183 19.85 6.53 -21.41
N LEU A 184 20.10 7.66 -20.75
CA LEU A 184 20.76 7.70 -19.44
C LEU A 184 19.94 7.01 -18.35
N LEU A 185 18.61 7.18 -18.35
CA LEU A 185 17.72 6.51 -17.41
C LEU A 185 17.71 4.99 -17.59
N ILE A 186 17.72 4.51 -18.84
CA ILE A 186 17.81 3.07 -19.15
C ILE A 186 19.17 2.53 -18.69
N GLU A 187 20.27 3.24 -18.97
CA GLU A 187 21.61 2.84 -18.55
C GLU A 187 21.72 2.76 -17.03
N LYS A 188 21.28 3.80 -16.31
CA LYS A 188 21.19 3.81 -14.85
C LYS A 188 20.38 2.62 -14.33
N SER A 189 19.21 2.36 -14.91
CA SER A 189 18.37 1.24 -14.50
C SER A 189 19.04 -0.11 -14.76
N LYS A 190 19.80 -0.28 -15.86
CA LYS A 190 20.57 -1.49 -16.13
C LYS A 190 21.70 -1.67 -15.10
N GLN A 191 22.40 -0.61 -14.72
CA GLN A 191 23.42 -0.64 -13.68
C GLN A 191 22.83 -1.05 -12.32
N GLU A 192 21.70 -0.46 -11.92
CA GLU A 192 20.98 -0.84 -10.70
C GLU A 192 20.55 -2.33 -10.72
N LYS A 193 20.03 -2.80 -11.86
CA LYS A 193 19.65 -4.21 -12.07
C LYS A 193 20.85 -5.17 -11.98
N MET A 194 22.02 -4.77 -12.48
CA MET A 194 23.25 -5.57 -12.38
C MET A 194 23.77 -5.62 -10.94
N ALA A 195 23.90 -4.47 -10.28
CA ALA A 195 24.34 -4.39 -8.89
C ALA A 195 23.44 -5.22 -7.95
N CYS A 196 22.12 -5.22 -8.20
CA CYS A 196 21.18 -6.02 -7.42
C CYS A 196 21.36 -7.54 -7.62
N ARG A 197 21.70 -7.97 -8.84
CA ARG A 197 22.00 -9.37 -9.14
C ARG A 197 23.32 -9.80 -8.51
N ASP A 198 24.34 -8.95 -8.57
CA ASP A 198 25.65 -9.23 -7.95
C ASP A 198 25.50 -9.40 -6.44
N LYS A 199 24.73 -8.52 -5.79
CA LYS A 199 24.39 -8.66 -4.37
C LYS A 199 23.65 -9.96 -4.09
N SER A 200 22.64 -10.29 -4.89
CA SER A 200 21.90 -11.56 -4.75
C SER A 200 22.79 -12.79 -4.94
N MET A 201 23.78 -12.74 -5.85
CA MET A 201 24.74 -13.83 -6.03
C MET A 201 25.69 -13.98 -4.85
N GLN A 202 26.14 -12.87 -4.26
CA GLN A 202 26.98 -12.90 -3.04
C GLN A 202 26.20 -13.48 -1.85
N ASP A 203 24.94 -13.05 -1.68
CA ASP A 203 24.08 -13.51 -0.59
C ASP A 203 23.64 -14.98 -0.77
N ARG A 204 23.69 -15.53 -2.00
CA ARG A 204 23.35 -16.93 -2.29
C ARG A 204 24.09 -17.95 -1.43
N LEU A 205 25.41 -17.83 -1.32
CA LEU A 205 26.23 -18.77 -0.54
C LEU A 205 26.12 -18.51 0.97
N ARG A 206 25.90 -17.26 1.34
CA ARG A 206 25.88 -16.79 2.73
C ARG A 206 24.55 -17.08 3.42
N LEU A 207 23.45 -16.68 2.79
CA LEU A 207 22.09 -16.75 3.32
C LEU A 207 21.36 -18.00 2.87
N GLY A 208 21.60 -18.44 1.63
CA GLY A 208 20.98 -19.63 1.05
C GLY A 208 20.38 -19.39 -0.33
N HIS A 209 19.77 -20.43 -0.90
CA HIS A 209 19.11 -20.37 -2.19
C HIS A 209 18.00 -21.42 -2.34
N PHE A 210 17.14 -21.26 -3.34
CA PHE A 210 16.18 -22.29 -3.72
C PHE A 210 16.88 -23.42 -4.47
N THR A 211 16.54 -24.66 -4.11
CA THR A 211 16.87 -25.88 -4.84
C THR A 211 15.58 -26.55 -5.30
N THR A 212 15.58 -27.08 -6.52
CA THR A 212 14.44 -27.84 -7.02
C THR A 212 14.55 -29.27 -6.53
N VAL A 213 13.59 -29.70 -5.72
CA VAL A 213 13.51 -31.05 -5.17
C VAL A 213 12.34 -31.80 -5.80
N ARG A 214 12.55 -33.06 -6.18
CA ARG A 214 11.51 -33.89 -6.79
C ARG A 214 10.65 -34.54 -5.71
N HIS A 215 9.35 -34.26 -5.72
CA HIS A 215 8.34 -34.91 -4.90
C HIS A 215 7.41 -35.74 -5.80
N GLY A 216 7.73 -37.03 -5.95
CA GLY A 216 7.00 -37.95 -6.81
C GLY A 216 7.05 -37.54 -8.29
N ALA A 217 5.89 -37.20 -8.85
CA ALA A 217 5.74 -36.71 -10.23
C ALA A 217 5.87 -35.18 -10.35
N SER A 218 6.03 -34.46 -9.24
CA SER A 218 6.12 -33.00 -9.21
C SER A 218 7.49 -32.52 -8.75
N PHE A 219 7.86 -31.30 -9.14
CA PHE A 219 9.04 -30.60 -8.64
C PHE A 219 8.58 -29.46 -7.75
N THR A 220 9.20 -29.31 -6.58
CA THR A 220 8.94 -28.20 -5.66
C THR A 220 10.24 -27.49 -5.33
N GLU A 221 10.19 -26.17 -5.25
CA GLU A 221 11.33 -25.38 -4.81
C GLU A 221 11.41 -25.42 -3.28
N GLN A 222 12.58 -25.74 -2.75
CA GLN A 222 12.86 -25.77 -1.33
C GLN A 222 14.03 -24.84 -1.03
N TRP A 223 13.92 -24.05 0.05
CA TRP A 223 15.02 -23.21 0.50
C TRP A 223 16.13 -24.05 1.14
N THR A 224 17.37 -23.79 0.78
CA THR A 224 18.57 -24.40 1.35
C THR A 224 19.42 -23.30 1.99
N ASP A 225 19.70 -23.43 3.28
CA ASP A 225 20.43 -22.43 4.06
C ASP A 225 21.93 -22.36 3.71
N GLY A 226 22.46 -21.13 3.67
CA GLY A 226 23.87 -20.85 3.40
C GLY A 226 24.78 -20.99 4.64
N TYR A 227 26.07 -20.70 4.46
CA TYR A 227 27.08 -20.93 5.52
C TYR A 227 26.82 -20.14 6.80
N ALA A 228 26.17 -18.98 6.74
CA ALA A 228 25.94 -18.14 7.92
C ALA A 228 24.98 -18.83 8.92
N PHE A 229 23.91 -19.43 8.42
CA PHE A 229 22.97 -20.21 9.23
C PHE A 229 23.61 -21.51 9.72
N GLN A 230 24.33 -22.23 8.84
CA GLN A 230 25.02 -23.46 9.23
C GLN A 230 26.05 -23.24 10.35
N ASN A 231 26.76 -22.11 10.33
CA ASN A 231 27.70 -21.75 11.38
C ASN A 231 27.01 -21.45 12.71
N LEU A 232 25.85 -20.76 12.70
CA LEU A 232 25.06 -20.55 13.91
C LEU A 232 24.52 -21.86 14.48
N VAL A 233 24.03 -22.77 13.64
CA VAL A 233 23.54 -24.09 14.09
C VAL A 233 24.68 -24.85 14.78
N LYS A 234 25.86 -24.92 14.16
CA LYS A 234 27.06 -25.53 14.78
C LYS A 234 27.45 -24.85 16.09
N GLN A 235 27.32 -23.53 16.19
CA GLN A 235 27.61 -22.80 17.43
C GLN A 235 26.58 -23.16 18.52
N GLN A 236 25.29 -23.19 18.19
CA GLN A 236 24.23 -23.58 19.10
C GLN A 236 24.42 -25.02 19.61
N GLU A 237 24.78 -25.96 18.74
CA GLU A 237 25.07 -27.34 19.11
C GLU A 237 26.26 -27.44 20.08
N ARG A 238 27.33 -26.66 19.87
CA ARG A 238 28.48 -26.60 20.79
C ARG A 238 28.09 -26.07 22.16
N VAL A 239 27.34 -24.97 22.23
CA VAL A 239 26.86 -24.37 23.48
C VAL A 239 25.93 -25.35 24.23
N ASN A 240 25.03 -26.02 23.51
CA ASN A 240 24.14 -27.02 24.09
C ASN A 240 24.92 -28.21 24.65
N SER A 241 25.90 -28.72 23.93
CA SER A 241 26.76 -29.82 24.38
C SER A 241 27.53 -29.45 25.65
N GLN A 242 28.15 -28.27 25.69
CA GLN A 242 28.84 -27.75 26.88
C GLN A 242 27.89 -27.57 28.08
N ARG A 243 26.67 -27.08 27.84
CA ARG A 243 25.64 -26.95 28.87
C ARG A 243 25.26 -28.30 29.46
N GLU A 244 25.06 -29.30 28.60
CA GLU A 244 24.76 -30.67 29.03
C GLU A 244 25.92 -31.29 29.83
N ASP A 245 27.17 -31.08 29.41
CA ASP A 245 28.36 -31.54 30.11
C ASP A 245 28.47 -30.93 31.51
N ILE A 246 28.28 -29.61 31.63
CA ILE A 246 28.31 -28.93 32.93
C ILE A 246 27.17 -29.42 33.82
N GLU A 247 25.96 -29.63 33.28
CA GLU A 247 24.84 -30.15 34.06
C GLU A 247 25.08 -31.60 34.50
N ARG A 248 25.73 -32.43 33.67
CA ARG A 248 26.21 -33.77 34.05
C ARG A 248 27.21 -33.69 35.20
N GLN A 249 28.22 -32.81 35.10
CA GLN A 249 29.23 -32.61 36.15
C GLN A 249 28.62 -32.09 37.45
N ARG A 250 27.66 -31.17 37.38
CA ARG A 250 26.93 -30.63 38.54
C ARG A 250 26.11 -31.71 39.24
N LYS A 251 25.45 -32.60 38.50
CA LYS A 251 24.77 -33.79 39.06
C LYS A 251 25.74 -34.74 39.76
N LEU A 252 26.95 -34.91 39.24
CA LEU A 252 28.00 -35.71 39.89
C LEU A 252 28.53 -35.01 41.16
N LEU A 253 28.76 -33.70 41.11
CA LEU A 253 29.18 -32.90 42.27
C LEU A 253 28.12 -32.99 43.39
N ALA A 254 26.83 -32.91 43.06
CA ALA A 254 25.74 -33.05 44.03
C ALA A 254 25.76 -34.39 44.80
N LYS A 255 26.24 -35.47 44.16
CA LYS A 255 26.43 -36.78 44.84
C LYS A 255 27.62 -36.80 45.81
N LYS A 256 28.55 -35.84 45.70
CA LYS A 256 29.73 -35.67 46.55
C LYS A 256 29.53 -34.61 47.65
N LYS A 257 28.29 -34.15 47.88
CA LYS A 257 27.99 -33.10 48.85
C LYS A 257 28.38 -33.55 50.29
N PRO A 258 29.21 -32.78 51.01
CA PRO A 258 29.56 -33.11 52.39
C PRO A 258 28.33 -32.97 53.33
N PRO A 259 28.24 -33.78 54.40
CA PRO A 259 27.14 -33.73 55.36
C PRO A 259 27.14 -32.40 56.10
N SER A 260 25.96 -31.82 56.31
CA SER A 260 25.82 -30.56 57.04
C SER A 260 26.21 -30.77 58.51
N VAL A 261 27.15 -29.97 59.02
CA VAL A 261 27.48 -29.94 60.45
C VAL A 261 26.36 -29.23 61.19
N SER A 262 25.29 -29.97 61.48
CA SER A 262 24.26 -29.57 62.45
C SER A 262 23.48 -30.79 62.92
N GLN A 263 24.11 -31.55 63.83
CA GLN A 263 23.46 -32.18 65.00
C GLN A 263 24.54 -32.86 65.86
N THR A 264 24.59 -32.44 67.12
CA THR A 264 25.40 -32.96 68.23
C THR A 264 25.18 -34.47 68.48
N PRO A 265 26.23 -35.27 68.75
CA PRO A 265 26.05 -36.68 69.12
C PRO A 265 25.88 -36.86 70.64
N PRO A 266 25.07 -37.82 71.13
CA PRO A 266 25.11 -38.26 72.52
C PRO A 266 26.26 -39.26 72.75
N PRO A 267 26.79 -39.40 73.97
CA PRO A 267 27.94 -40.27 74.23
C PRO A 267 27.51 -41.72 74.52
N SER A 268 28.28 -42.68 73.98
CA SER A 268 28.86 -43.83 74.69
C SER A 268 28.79 -45.21 73.99
N LEU A 269 29.90 -45.95 74.17
CA LEU A 269 30.13 -47.41 74.20
C LEU A 269 30.56 -48.19 72.91
N GLU A 270 31.89 -48.35 72.80
CA GLU A 270 32.72 -49.55 72.54
C GLU A 270 32.54 -50.45 71.28
N PRO A 271 33.63 -51.13 70.82
CA PRO A 271 33.86 -51.49 69.43
C PRO A 271 33.60 -52.96 69.13
N ASN A 272 33.29 -53.29 67.86
CA ASN A 272 33.48 -54.65 67.37
C ASN A 272 34.00 -54.70 65.93
N LYS A 273 35.13 -55.38 65.78
CA LYS A 273 35.79 -55.70 64.51
C LYS A 273 34.89 -56.57 63.63
N ARG A 274 34.85 -56.28 62.33
CA ARG A 274 34.90 -57.31 61.27
C ARG A 274 35.40 -56.71 59.96
N LYS A 275 36.51 -57.27 59.48
CA LYS A 275 37.09 -57.05 58.16
C LYS A 275 36.08 -57.49 57.09
N ASN A 276 35.90 -56.68 56.05
CA ASN A 276 35.78 -57.21 54.70
C ASN A 276 36.43 -56.24 53.71
N LYS A 277 37.36 -56.79 52.94
CA LYS A 277 38.19 -56.11 51.95
C LYS A 277 37.53 -56.36 50.60
N SER A 278 36.98 -55.33 49.96
CA SER A 278 36.58 -55.38 48.55
C SER A 278 36.69 -53.99 47.91
N ASN A 279 37.71 -53.85 47.07
CA ASN A 279 37.90 -52.90 45.97
C ASN A 279 37.37 -51.46 46.17
N GLY A 280 38.27 -50.60 46.65
CA GLY A 280 38.08 -49.16 46.70
C GLY A 280 38.18 -48.53 45.32
N ALA A 281 37.08 -47.95 44.86
CA ALA A 281 37.13 -46.61 44.30
C ALA A 281 36.87 -45.68 45.49
N GLU A 282 37.92 -45.08 46.04
CA GLU A 282 37.78 -44.07 47.08
C GLU A 282 36.97 -42.91 46.50
N ASN A 283 35.69 -42.83 46.90
CA ASN A 283 34.85 -41.68 46.63
C ASN A 283 35.30 -40.59 47.59
N GLU A 284 36.44 -39.93 47.29
CA GLU A 284 36.95 -38.80 48.07
C GLU A 284 35.83 -37.75 48.20
N MET A 285 35.36 -37.59 49.43
CA MET A 285 34.38 -36.57 49.79
C MET A 285 35.11 -35.23 49.79
N LEU A 286 34.65 -34.29 48.96
CA LEU A 286 35.24 -32.95 48.87
C LEU A 286 35.07 -32.19 50.20
N SER A 287 36.05 -31.33 50.52
CA SER A 287 35.89 -30.35 51.60
C SER A 287 34.70 -29.43 51.29
N LEU A 288 34.04 -28.91 52.33
CA LEU A 288 32.93 -27.97 52.18
C LEU A 288 33.33 -26.74 51.34
N ALA A 289 34.56 -26.24 51.53
CA ALA A 289 35.09 -25.12 50.75
C ALA A 289 35.26 -25.46 49.26
N GLU A 290 35.85 -26.62 48.96
CA GLU A 290 36.07 -27.10 47.58
C GLU A 290 34.74 -27.38 46.85
N TYR A 291 33.74 -27.90 47.57
CA TYR A 291 32.40 -28.11 47.02
C TYR A 291 31.75 -26.78 46.61
N HIS A 292 31.78 -25.77 47.49
CA HIS A 292 31.20 -24.46 47.20
C HIS A 292 31.93 -23.74 46.07
N GLU A 293 33.26 -23.86 46.00
CA GLU A 293 34.06 -23.33 44.90
C GLU A 293 33.63 -23.94 43.56
N GLN A 294 33.53 -25.27 43.47
CA GLN A 294 33.10 -25.96 42.25
C GLN A 294 31.65 -25.62 41.87
N GLU A 295 30.75 -25.49 42.85
CA GLU A 295 29.37 -25.08 42.61
C GLU A 295 29.29 -23.67 42.00
N GLU A 296 30.04 -22.72 42.53
CA GLU A 296 30.09 -21.35 42.02
C GLU A 296 30.72 -21.29 40.61
N ILE A 297 31.78 -22.06 40.35
CA ILE A 297 32.37 -22.20 39.01
C ILE A 297 31.34 -22.69 38.00
N PHE A 298 30.60 -23.76 38.31
CA PHE A 298 29.59 -24.29 37.39
C PHE A 298 28.44 -23.30 37.16
N LYS A 299 28.01 -22.61 38.21
CA LYS A 299 26.97 -21.58 38.11
C LYS A 299 27.40 -20.41 37.22
N LEU A 300 28.64 -19.92 37.36
CA LEU A 300 29.19 -18.87 36.50
C LEU A 300 29.29 -19.32 35.04
N ARG A 301 29.76 -20.55 34.79
CA ARG A 301 29.85 -21.11 33.43
C ARG A 301 28.48 -21.27 32.77
N LEU A 302 27.47 -21.75 33.50
CA LEU A 302 26.09 -21.80 32.99
C LEU A 302 25.53 -20.42 32.69
N GLY A 303 25.84 -19.42 33.52
CA GLY A 303 25.49 -18.02 33.26
C GLY A 303 26.11 -17.49 31.98
N HIS A 304 27.38 -17.82 31.71
CA HIS A 304 28.08 -17.46 30.48
C HIS A 304 27.46 -18.13 29.24
N LEU A 305 27.23 -19.44 29.28
CA LEU A 305 26.58 -20.17 28.17
C LEU A 305 25.17 -19.64 27.88
N LYS A 306 24.41 -19.25 28.91
CA LYS A 306 23.10 -18.63 28.72
C LYS A 306 23.18 -17.27 28.01
N LYS A 307 24.24 -16.50 28.24
CA LYS A 307 24.49 -15.25 27.52
C LYS A 307 24.84 -15.53 26.06
N GLU A 308 25.71 -16.51 25.80
CA GLU A 308 26.04 -16.93 24.43
C GLU A 308 24.81 -17.44 23.66
N GLU A 309 23.95 -18.24 24.30
CA GLU A 309 22.68 -18.71 23.72
C GLU A 309 21.77 -17.52 23.34
N ALA A 310 21.70 -16.48 24.17
CA ALA A 310 20.96 -15.26 23.85
C ALA A 310 21.60 -14.48 22.68
N GLU A 311 22.92 -14.41 22.60
CA GLU A 311 23.64 -13.76 21.48
C GLU A 311 23.41 -14.51 20.16
N ILE A 312 23.45 -15.85 20.17
CA ILE A 312 23.12 -16.70 19.02
C ILE A 312 21.69 -16.46 18.54
N GLN A 313 20.73 -16.37 19.47
CA GLN A 313 19.33 -16.13 19.14
C GLN A 313 19.12 -14.75 18.48
N VAL A 314 19.77 -13.71 18.99
CA VAL A 314 19.71 -12.36 18.39
C VAL A 314 20.30 -12.35 16.98
N GLU A 315 21.43 -13.03 16.78
CA GLU A 315 22.07 -13.13 15.47
C GLU A 315 21.25 -13.97 14.48
N LEU A 316 20.60 -15.03 14.95
CA LEU A 316 19.67 -15.82 14.16
C LEU A 316 18.50 -14.95 13.67
N GLU A 317 17.85 -14.20 14.55
CA GLU A 317 16.78 -13.27 14.16
C GLU A 317 17.28 -12.23 13.14
N ARG A 318 18.50 -11.72 13.31
CA ARG A 318 19.11 -10.78 12.36
C ARG A 318 19.31 -11.43 11.00
N LEU A 319 19.84 -12.65 10.94
CA LEU A 319 20.02 -13.39 9.69
C LEU A 319 18.67 -13.74 9.04
N GLU A 320 17.65 -14.13 9.81
CA GLU A 320 16.31 -14.40 9.27
C GLU A 320 15.71 -13.15 8.60
N ARG A 321 15.87 -11.97 9.20
CA ARG A 321 15.43 -10.69 8.58
C ARG A 321 16.11 -10.49 7.22
N VAL A 322 17.44 -10.60 7.18
CA VAL A 322 18.23 -10.41 5.94
C VAL A 322 17.91 -11.49 4.90
N ARG A 323 17.69 -12.74 5.32
CA ARG A 323 17.25 -13.84 4.45
C ARG A 323 15.89 -13.53 3.81
N ASN A 324 14.92 -13.06 4.58
CA ASN A 324 13.59 -12.71 4.06
C ASN A 324 13.66 -11.57 3.02
N LEU A 325 14.53 -10.59 3.24
CA LEU A 325 14.82 -9.54 2.24
C LEU A 325 15.42 -10.13 0.96
N HIS A 326 16.39 -11.04 1.10
CA HIS A 326 17.02 -11.70 -0.03
C HIS A 326 16.03 -12.57 -0.82
N ILE A 327 15.18 -13.35 -0.14
CA ILE A 327 14.12 -14.14 -0.77
C ILE A 327 13.15 -13.23 -1.55
N ARG A 328 12.69 -12.13 -0.95
CA ARG A 328 11.80 -11.17 -1.62
C ARG A 328 12.46 -10.58 -2.86
N GLU A 329 13.75 -10.25 -2.80
CA GLU A 329 14.49 -9.70 -3.92
C GLU A 329 14.67 -10.73 -5.05
N LEU A 330 15.00 -11.99 -4.72
CA LEU A 330 15.06 -13.09 -5.71
C LEU A 330 13.71 -13.25 -6.43
N LYS A 331 12.60 -13.20 -5.70
CA LYS A 331 11.25 -13.25 -6.27
C LYS A 331 10.95 -12.04 -7.16
N ARG A 332 11.36 -10.84 -6.76
CA ARG A 332 11.21 -9.61 -7.57
C ARG A 332 11.97 -9.72 -8.88
N ILE A 333 13.24 -10.15 -8.84
CA ILE A 333 14.08 -10.37 -10.03
C ILE A 333 13.44 -11.42 -10.94
N HIS A 334 13.03 -12.57 -10.38
CA HIS A 334 12.36 -13.63 -11.14
C HIS A 334 11.08 -13.14 -11.83
N ASN A 335 10.24 -12.39 -11.11
CA ASN A 335 9.03 -11.79 -11.68
C ASN A 335 9.36 -10.75 -12.77
N GLU A 336 10.40 -9.95 -12.59
CA GLU A 336 10.84 -8.98 -13.58
C GLU A 336 11.35 -9.67 -14.85
N ASP A 337 12.13 -10.75 -14.73
CA ASP A 337 12.69 -11.49 -15.87
C ASP A 337 11.61 -12.21 -16.70
N ASN A 338 10.52 -12.60 -16.04
CA ASN A 338 9.35 -13.25 -16.64
C ASN A 338 8.30 -12.26 -17.16
N SER A 339 8.42 -10.96 -16.87
CA SER A 339 7.47 -9.97 -17.36
C SER A 339 7.75 -9.61 -18.83
N GLN A 340 6.67 -9.37 -19.58
CA GLN A 340 6.74 -8.83 -20.95
C GLN A 340 7.27 -7.38 -20.99
N PHE A 341 7.34 -6.69 -19.85
CA PHE A 341 7.73 -5.29 -19.75
C PHE A 341 9.17 -5.07 -19.27
N LYS A 342 10.01 -6.11 -19.27
CA LYS A 342 11.36 -6.08 -18.68
C LYS A 342 12.38 -5.17 -19.40
N ASP A 343 12.18 -4.97 -20.70
CA ASP A 343 13.13 -4.29 -21.61
C ASP A 343 12.84 -2.78 -21.76
N HIS A 344 12.44 -2.12 -20.68
CA HIS A 344 12.25 -0.67 -20.59
C HIS A 344 11.30 -0.06 -21.66
N PRO A 345 10.12 -0.65 -21.94
CA PRO A 345 9.18 -0.06 -22.89
C PRO A 345 8.70 1.31 -22.42
N THR A 346 8.40 2.19 -23.37
CA THR A 346 7.73 3.47 -23.09
C THR A 346 6.24 3.29 -23.35
N LEU A 347 5.42 3.41 -22.32
CA LEU A 347 3.97 3.29 -22.44
C LEU A 347 3.35 4.67 -22.71
N ASN A 348 2.29 4.69 -23.52
CA ASN A 348 1.54 5.89 -23.89
C ASN A 348 2.46 7.04 -24.38
N ASP A 349 3.55 6.71 -25.08
CA ASP A 349 4.60 7.62 -25.57
C ASP A 349 5.19 8.59 -24.51
N ARG A 350 5.02 8.27 -23.23
CA ARG A 350 5.31 9.18 -22.11
C ARG A 350 5.99 8.49 -20.93
N TYR A 351 5.54 7.30 -20.56
CA TYR A 351 5.97 6.64 -19.33
C TYR A 351 7.04 5.60 -19.62
N LEU A 352 8.31 5.97 -19.41
CA LEU A 352 9.44 5.06 -19.57
C LEU A 352 9.54 4.12 -18.37
N LEU A 353 9.22 2.83 -18.56
CA LEU A 353 9.36 1.83 -17.49
C LEU A 353 10.84 1.57 -17.18
N LEU A 354 11.17 1.42 -15.89
CA LEU A 354 12.53 1.22 -15.39
C LEU A 354 12.71 -0.18 -14.81
N HIS A 355 12.18 -0.41 -13.61
CA HIS A 355 12.27 -1.69 -12.94
C HIS A 355 10.98 -2.04 -12.19
N LEU A 356 10.76 -3.34 -12.04
CA LEU A 356 9.61 -3.88 -11.31
C LEU A 356 9.75 -3.57 -9.81
N LEU A 357 8.72 -2.96 -9.22
CA LEU A 357 8.60 -2.72 -7.77
C LEU A 357 7.93 -3.91 -7.08
N GLY A 358 6.91 -4.51 -7.73
CA GLY A 358 6.21 -5.65 -7.19
C GLY A 358 5.20 -6.24 -8.17
N ARG A 359 4.77 -7.47 -7.89
CA ARG A 359 3.75 -8.20 -8.66
C ARG A 359 2.65 -8.67 -7.72
N GLY A 360 1.42 -8.30 -8.04
CA GLY A 360 0.20 -8.82 -7.43
C GLY A 360 -0.44 -9.92 -8.29
N GLY A 361 -1.61 -10.42 -7.88
CA GLY A 361 -2.30 -11.49 -8.61
C GLY A 361 -2.70 -11.14 -10.06
N PHE A 362 -3.14 -9.90 -10.28
CA PHE A 362 -3.59 -9.42 -11.60
C PHE A 362 -2.89 -8.13 -12.03
N SER A 363 -1.79 -7.76 -11.39
CA SER A 363 -1.08 -6.53 -11.74
C SER A 363 0.41 -6.59 -11.47
N GLU A 364 1.15 -5.80 -12.24
CA GLU A 364 2.58 -5.54 -12.06
C GLU A 364 2.75 -4.04 -11.83
N VAL A 365 3.57 -3.66 -10.85
CA VAL A 365 3.85 -2.26 -10.54
C VAL A 365 5.29 -1.95 -10.89
N TYR A 366 5.50 -1.01 -11.79
CA TYR A 366 6.81 -0.57 -12.25
C TYR A 366 7.13 0.83 -11.74
N LYS A 367 8.38 1.05 -11.35
CA LYS A 367 8.94 2.40 -11.32
C LYS A 367 9.09 2.86 -12.76
N ALA A 368 8.60 4.04 -13.08
CA ALA A 368 8.72 4.64 -14.39
C ALA A 368 9.12 6.11 -14.27
N PHE A 369 9.52 6.68 -15.40
CA PHE A 369 9.78 8.11 -15.52
C PHE A 369 8.80 8.73 -16.51
N ASP A 370 8.09 9.76 -16.08
CA ASP A 370 7.23 10.56 -16.92
C ASP A 370 8.11 11.52 -17.74
N LEU A 371 8.23 11.28 -19.05
CA LEU A 371 9.07 12.07 -19.95
C LEU A 371 8.51 13.48 -20.20
N THR A 372 7.23 13.71 -19.92
CA THR A 372 6.57 15.01 -20.10
C THR A 372 6.71 15.86 -18.84
N GLU A 373 6.33 15.33 -17.67
CA GLU A 373 6.36 16.06 -16.40
C GLU A 373 7.72 15.95 -15.68
N GLN A 374 8.65 15.16 -16.22
CA GLN A 374 10.01 14.97 -15.73
C GLN A 374 10.08 14.51 -14.26
N ARG A 375 9.27 13.52 -13.90
CA ARG A 375 9.21 12.96 -12.54
C ARG A 375 9.10 11.45 -12.53
N TYR A 376 9.55 10.83 -11.43
CA TYR A 376 9.29 9.40 -11.20
C TYR A 376 7.82 9.17 -10.84
N VAL A 377 7.27 8.08 -11.37
CA VAL A 377 5.90 7.63 -11.15
C VAL A 377 5.88 6.12 -10.93
N ALA A 378 4.79 5.61 -10.32
CA ALA A 378 4.52 4.18 -10.21
C ALA A 378 3.44 3.81 -11.23
N VAL A 379 3.76 2.95 -12.20
CA VAL A 379 2.81 2.48 -13.21
C VAL A 379 2.31 1.10 -12.80
N LYS A 380 1.04 1.00 -12.40
CA LYS A 380 0.36 -0.26 -12.08
C LYS A 380 -0.34 -0.75 -13.35
N ILE A 381 0.19 -1.83 -13.91
CA ILE A 381 -0.30 -2.48 -15.12
C ILE A 381 -1.21 -3.62 -14.71
N HIS A 382 -2.49 -3.51 -15.03
CA HIS A 382 -3.48 -4.54 -14.75
C HIS A 382 -3.60 -5.47 -15.97
N GLN A 383 -3.53 -6.78 -15.74
CA GLN A 383 -3.64 -7.80 -16.77
C GLN A 383 -4.81 -8.73 -16.43
N LEU A 384 -5.82 -8.72 -17.29
CA LEU A 384 -6.97 -9.61 -17.19
C LEU A 384 -6.60 -11.01 -17.67
N ASN A 385 -7.22 -12.02 -17.08
CA ASN A 385 -7.07 -13.38 -17.59
C ASN A 385 -7.78 -13.51 -18.94
N LYS A 386 -7.03 -13.87 -19.98
CA LYS A 386 -7.55 -14.03 -21.35
C LYS A 386 -8.68 -15.05 -21.45
N ASN A 387 -8.70 -16.04 -20.57
CA ASN A 387 -9.69 -17.13 -20.53
C ASN A 387 -11.01 -16.73 -19.85
N TRP A 388 -11.09 -15.52 -19.28
CA TRP A 388 -12.34 -15.04 -18.71
C TRP A 388 -13.37 -14.74 -19.81
N ARG A 389 -14.65 -15.03 -19.51
CA ARG A 389 -15.77 -14.62 -20.37
C ARG A 389 -15.84 -13.09 -20.46
N ASP A 390 -16.33 -12.58 -21.57
CA ASP A 390 -16.42 -11.13 -21.83
C ASP A 390 -17.19 -10.38 -20.73
N GLU A 391 -18.30 -10.96 -20.23
CA GLU A 391 -19.06 -10.40 -19.10
C GLU A 391 -18.20 -10.20 -17.84
N LYS A 392 -17.31 -11.16 -17.53
CA LYS A 392 -16.41 -11.10 -16.38
C LYS A 392 -15.33 -10.03 -16.58
N LYS A 393 -14.80 -9.92 -17.81
CA LYS A 393 -13.83 -8.87 -18.18
C LYS A 393 -14.46 -7.48 -18.09
N GLU A 394 -15.69 -7.33 -18.59
CA GLU A 394 -16.42 -6.06 -18.55
C GLU A 394 -16.73 -5.64 -17.11
N ASN A 395 -17.15 -6.57 -16.24
CA ASN A 395 -17.35 -6.29 -14.82
C ASN A 395 -16.06 -5.82 -14.16
N TYR A 396 -14.93 -6.49 -14.40
CA TYR A 396 -13.63 -6.04 -13.89
C TYR A 396 -13.27 -4.64 -14.41
N HIS A 397 -13.49 -4.37 -15.70
CA HIS A 397 -13.22 -3.06 -16.29
C HIS A 397 -14.08 -1.98 -15.66
N LYS A 398 -15.37 -2.25 -15.39
CA LYS A 398 -16.26 -1.36 -14.63
C LYS A 398 -15.72 -1.07 -13.22
N HIS A 399 -15.23 -2.09 -12.51
CA HIS A 399 -14.61 -1.92 -11.19
C HIS A 399 -13.35 -1.05 -11.24
N ALA A 400 -12.47 -1.29 -12.21
CA ALA A 400 -11.25 -0.49 -12.39
C ALA A 400 -11.55 0.97 -12.78
N CYS A 401 -12.52 1.19 -13.67
CA CYS A 401 -12.98 2.54 -14.02
C CYS A 401 -13.60 3.26 -12.81
N ARG A 402 -14.30 2.53 -11.93
CA ARG A 402 -14.80 3.08 -10.66
C ARG A 402 -13.65 3.47 -9.73
N GLU A 403 -12.67 2.61 -9.54
CA GLU A 403 -11.44 2.91 -8.77
C GLU A 403 -10.78 4.17 -9.30
N TYR A 404 -10.58 4.26 -10.62
CA TYR A 404 -10.03 5.44 -11.27
C TYR A 404 -10.84 6.70 -10.97
N ARG A 405 -12.17 6.68 -11.17
CA ARG A 405 -13.04 7.84 -10.94
C ARG A 405 -13.01 8.32 -9.50
N ILE A 406 -13.01 7.38 -8.54
CA ILE A 406 -12.89 7.71 -7.11
C ILE A 406 -11.55 8.39 -6.85
N HIS A 407 -10.46 7.71 -7.24
CA HIS A 407 -9.13 8.07 -6.82
C HIS A 407 -8.59 9.31 -7.56
N LYS A 408 -9.07 9.58 -8.78
CA LYS A 408 -8.67 10.74 -9.58
C LYS A 408 -9.03 12.08 -8.93
N GLU A 409 -10.15 12.13 -8.23
CA GLU A 409 -10.67 13.34 -7.56
C GLU A 409 -10.06 13.55 -6.16
N LEU A 410 -9.26 12.61 -5.65
CA LEU A 410 -8.67 12.72 -4.32
C LEU A 410 -7.39 13.57 -4.36
N ASP A 411 -7.39 14.67 -3.62
CA ASP A 411 -6.20 15.51 -3.41
C ASP A 411 -5.97 15.76 -1.91
N HIS A 412 -5.13 14.93 -1.31
CA HIS A 412 -4.75 15.05 0.10
C HIS A 412 -3.31 14.59 0.31
N PRO A 413 -2.50 15.27 1.15
CA PRO A 413 -1.08 14.92 1.34
C PRO A 413 -0.83 13.51 1.88
N ARG A 414 -1.81 12.91 2.57
CA ARG A 414 -1.76 11.54 3.10
C ARG A 414 -2.41 10.49 2.20
N ILE A 415 -2.73 10.84 0.96
CA ILE A 415 -3.25 9.94 -0.08
C ILE A 415 -2.28 9.96 -1.26
N VAL A 416 -1.96 8.81 -1.82
CA VAL A 416 -1.18 8.70 -3.06
C VAL A 416 -1.96 9.36 -4.20
N LYS A 417 -1.35 10.25 -4.99
CA LYS A 417 -2.05 10.87 -6.13
C LYS A 417 -2.21 9.90 -7.31
N LEU A 418 -3.35 9.95 -7.98
CA LEU A 418 -3.57 9.29 -9.27
C LEU A 418 -3.38 10.30 -10.42
N TYR A 419 -2.32 10.12 -11.19
CA TYR A 419 -1.97 11.02 -12.27
C TYR A 419 -2.70 10.69 -13.57
N ASP A 420 -2.76 9.44 -13.97
CA ASP A 420 -3.25 9.07 -15.30
C ASP A 420 -3.86 7.66 -15.35
N TYR A 421 -4.64 7.41 -16.40
CA TYR A 421 -5.22 6.12 -16.75
C TYR A 421 -5.30 5.96 -18.26
N PHE A 422 -4.89 4.80 -18.76
CA PHE A 422 -5.01 4.48 -20.18
C PHE A 422 -5.06 2.98 -20.39
N SER A 423 -5.76 2.55 -21.43
CA SER A 423 -5.78 1.15 -21.87
C SER A 423 -4.55 0.84 -22.73
N LEU A 424 -3.98 -0.35 -22.57
CA LEU A 424 -2.92 -0.86 -23.43
C LEU A 424 -3.52 -1.68 -24.58
N ASP A 425 -4.46 -2.57 -24.25
CA ASP A 425 -5.23 -3.39 -25.19
C ASP A 425 -6.60 -3.72 -24.58
N THR A 426 -7.31 -4.71 -25.15
CA THR A 426 -8.64 -5.13 -24.68
C THR A 426 -8.60 -5.81 -23.30
N ASP A 427 -7.47 -6.43 -22.95
CA ASP A 427 -7.32 -7.25 -21.74
C ASP A 427 -6.38 -6.61 -20.71
N SER A 428 -5.89 -5.38 -20.96
CA SER A 428 -4.96 -4.70 -20.06
C SER A 428 -5.07 -3.18 -20.09
N PHE A 429 -4.86 -2.59 -18.91
CA PHE A 429 -4.87 -1.14 -18.70
C PHE A 429 -3.87 -0.74 -17.62
N CYS A 430 -3.55 0.54 -17.58
CA CYS A 430 -2.59 1.12 -16.66
C CYS A 430 -3.23 2.21 -15.80
N THR A 431 -2.80 2.28 -14.54
CA THR A 431 -2.95 3.45 -13.68
C THR A 431 -1.57 4.01 -13.34
N VAL A 432 -1.43 5.33 -13.40
CA VAL A 432 -0.18 6.03 -13.10
C VAL A 432 -0.34 6.76 -11.78
N LEU A 433 0.47 6.36 -10.80
CA LEU A 433 0.39 6.79 -9.42
C LEU A 433 1.62 7.60 -9.01
N GLU A 434 1.47 8.41 -7.97
CA GLU A 434 2.60 9.00 -7.26
C GLU A 434 3.58 7.92 -6.79
N TYR A 435 4.85 8.08 -7.14
CA TYR A 435 5.90 7.19 -6.67
C TYR A 435 6.34 7.58 -5.25
N CYS A 436 6.19 6.65 -4.31
CA CYS A 436 6.76 6.76 -2.97
C CYS A 436 8.05 5.92 -2.92
N GLU A 437 9.14 6.49 -2.41
CA GLU A 437 10.45 5.82 -2.41
C GLU A 437 10.55 4.69 -1.40
N GLY A 438 9.98 4.87 -0.22
CA GLY A 438 9.99 3.85 0.83
C GLY A 438 8.95 2.74 0.61
N ASN A 439 9.08 1.70 1.44
CA ASN A 439 8.19 0.54 1.41
C ASN A 439 6.89 0.78 2.17
N ASP A 440 5.98 -0.19 2.07
CA ASP A 440 4.77 -0.24 2.86
C ASP A 440 5.00 -0.62 4.34
N LEU A 441 4.00 -0.35 5.19
CA LEU A 441 4.03 -0.64 6.62
C LEU A 441 4.05 -2.15 6.91
N ASP A 442 3.49 -3.00 6.04
CA ASP A 442 3.56 -4.46 6.19
C ASP A 442 5.03 -4.94 6.12
N PHE A 443 5.76 -4.45 5.13
CA PHE A 443 7.19 -4.70 4.99
C PHE A 443 7.96 -4.20 6.22
N TYR A 444 7.66 -2.99 6.70
CA TYR A 444 8.31 -2.45 7.90
C TYR A 444 8.08 -3.37 9.12
N LEU A 445 6.84 -3.80 9.35
CA LEU A 445 6.50 -4.70 10.46
C LEU A 445 7.14 -6.08 10.32
N LYS A 446 7.31 -6.60 9.10
CA LYS A 446 8.05 -7.85 8.87
C LYS A 446 9.53 -7.74 9.24
N GLN A 447 10.14 -6.57 9.05
CA GLN A 447 11.53 -6.32 9.41
C GLN A 447 11.72 -6.03 10.90
N HIS A 448 10.88 -5.18 11.48
CA HIS A 448 11.05 -4.66 12.84
C HIS A 448 10.21 -5.38 13.90
N LYS A 449 9.30 -6.28 13.49
CA LYS A 449 8.27 -6.98 14.29
C LYS A 449 7.21 -6.04 14.88
N LEU A 450 7.61 -5.05 15.65
CA LEU A 450 6.76 -4.05 16.29
C LEU A 450 7.45 -2.69 16.28
N MET A 451 6.73 -1.65 16.67
CA MET A 451 7.26 -0.29 16.81
C MET A 451 6.84 0.34 18.13
N SER A 452 7.50 1.44 18.50
CA SER A 452 7.15 2.16 19.72
C SER A 452 5.74 2.74 19.62
N GLU A 453 5.10 2.95 20.78
CA GLU A 453 3.77 3.57 20.85
C GLU A 453 3.75 4.95 20.16
N LYS A 454 4.83 5.71 20.28
CA LYS A 454 4.98 7.03 19.65
C LYS A 454 5.00 6.94 18.12
N GLU A 455 5.72 5.97 17.56
CA GLU A 455 5.76 5.74 16.11
C GLU A 455 4.40 5.25 15.61
N GLY A 456 3.80 4.26 16.28
CA GLY A 456 2.47 3.75 15.94
C GLY A 456 1.43 4.87 15.97
N ARG A 457 1.42 5.70 17.01
CA ARG A 457 0.53 6.86 17.12
C ARG A 457 0.75 7.86 15.99
N SER A 458 2.00 8.16 15.62
CA SER A 458 2.33 9.07 14.52
C SER A 458 1.72 8.61 13.19
N ILE A 459 1.83 7.31 12.89
CA ILE A 459 1.24 6.72 11.68
C ILE A 459 -0.29 6.81 11.74
N ILE A 460 -0.90 6.41 12.86
CA ILE A 460 -2.36 6.40 13.01
C ILE A 460 -2.95 7.80 12.90
N MET A 461 -2.32 8.83 13.46
CA MET A 461 -2.77 10.22 13.29
C MET A 461 -2.85 10.62 11.82
N GLN A 462 -1.84 10.27 11.02
CA GLN A 462 -1.80 10.59 9.59
C GLN A 462 -2.84 9.79 8.79
N VAL A 463 -3.05 8.51 9.13
CA VAL A 463 -4.10 7.67 8.54
C VAL A 463 -5.48 8.24 8.83
N VAL A 464 -5.75 8.60 10.09
CA VAL A 464 -7.04 9.18 10.50
C VAL A 464 -7.29 10.53 9.82
N ASN A 465 -6.25 11.34 9.58
CA ASN A 465 -6.40 12.57 8.80
C ASN A 465 -6.83 12.29 7.35
N ALA A 466 -6.27 11.25 6.72
CA ALA A 466 -6.71 10.81 5.39
C ALA A 466 -8.17 10.32 5.39
N LEU A 467 -8.55 9.51 6.38
CA LEU A 467 -9.93 9.00 6.52
C LEU A 467 -10.94 10.13 6.77
N LYS A 468 -10.56 11.12 7.58
CA LYS A 468 -11.37 12.32 7.80
C LYS A 468 -11.65 13.04 6.47
N TYR A 469 -10.61 13.30 5.67
CA TYR A 469 -10.77 13.86 4.34
C TYR A 469 -11.72 13.03 3.46
N LEU A 470 -11.55 11.70 3.41
CA LEU A 470 -12.44 10.82 2.64
C LEU A 470 -13.91 10.87 3.08
N ASN A 471 -14.18 11.22 4.35
CA ASN A 471 -15.54 11.37 4.86
C ASN A 471 -16.10 12.80 4.71
N GLU A 472 -15.25 13.79 4.49
CA GLU A 472 -15.66 15.19 4.28
C GLU A 472 -15.96 15.51 2.81
N ILE A 473 -15.32 14.81 1.87
CA ILE A 473 -15.64 14.93 0.44
C ILE A 473 -17.06 14.46 0.13
N ARG A 474 -17.63 14.98 -0.97
CA ARG A 474 -19.00 14.67 -1.40
C ARG A 474 -18.99 14.05 -2.80
N PRO A 475 -19.53 12.83 -2.98
CA PRO A 475 -20.03 11.91 -1.94
C PRO A 475 -18.92 11.34 -1.02
N PRO A 476 -19.20 11.03 0.25
CA PRO A 476 -18.23 10.42 1.16
C PRO A 476 -17.75 9.05 0.70
N ILE A 477 -16.54 8.67 1.10
CA ILE A 477 -15.87 7.44 0.66
C ILE A 477 -15.42 6.59 1.85
N ILE A 478 -15.73 5.29 1.80
CA ILE A 478 -15.17 4.27 2.68
C ILE A 478 -14.00 3.61 1.94
N HIS A 479 -12.83 3.52 2.56
CA HIS A 479 -11.67 2.88 1.95
C HIS A 479 -11.87 1.36 1.82
N TYR A 480 -12.40 0.71 2.85
CA TYR A 480 -12.81 -0.70 2.95
C TYR A 480 -11.68 -1.76 2.93
N ASP A 481 -10.51 -1.49 2.35
CA ASP A 481 -9.34 -2.39 2.40
C ASP A 481 -8.11 -1.74 3.04
N LEU A 482 -8.31 -1.00 4.15
CA LEU A 482 -7.20 -0.40 4.88
C LEU A 482 -6.43 -1.49 5.64
N LYS A 483 -5.11 -1.58 5.37
CA LYS A 483 -4.19 -2.57 5.95
C LYS A 483 -2.74 -2.05 5.86
N PRO A 484 -1.77 -2.63 6.57
CA PRO A 484 -0.38 -2.18 6.52
C PRO A 484 0.22 -2.16 5.10
N GLY A 485 -0.14 -3.11 4.23
CA GLY A 485 0.32 -3.14 2.84
C GLY A 485 -0.19 -1.97 1.97
N ASN A 486 -1.22 -1.25 2.43
CA ASN A 486 -1.81 -0.10 1.75
C ASN A 486 -1.43 1.24 2.41
N ILE A 487 -0.46 1.22 3.33
CA ILE A 487 0.12 2.41 3.99
C ILE A 487 1.59 2.50 3.60
N LEU A 488 1.93 3.43 2.71
CA LEU A 488 3.29 3.64 2.23
C LEU A 488 4.04 4.56 3.19
N LEU A 489 5.24 4.16 3.62
CA LEU A 489 6.17 5.00 4.38
C LEU A 489 7.02 5.77 3.38
N VAL A 490 6.71 7.04 3.10
CA VAL A 490 7.25 7.78 1.94
C VAL A 490 8.78 7.79 1.91
N ASN A 491 9.42 7.99 3.07
CA ASN A 491 10.88 8.02 3.24
C ASN A 491 11.42 6.78 3.95
N GLY A 492 10.64 5.70 4.05
CA GLY A 492 11.06 4.44 4.67
C GLY A 492 11.23 4.46 6.19
N THR A 493 10.78 5.51 6.88
CA THR A 493 10.87 5.64 8.34
C THR A 493 9.49 5.72 8.98
N ALA A 494 9.30 5.07 10.14
CA ALA A 494 8.03 5.10 10.88
C ALA A 494 7.73 6.47 11.51
N CYS A 495 8.76 7.32 11.68
CA CYS A 495 8.61 8.71 12.13
C CYS A 495 8.34 9.70 10.99
N GLY A 496 8.38 9.24 9.73
CA GLY A 496 8.20 10.06 8.54
C GLY A 496 6.74 10.20 8.10
N GLU A 497 6.57 10.67 6.88
CA GLU A 497 5.26 10.81 6.25
C GLU A 497 4.72 9.47 5.74
N ILE A 498 3.40 9.30 5.87
CA ILE A 498 2.70 8.17 5.27
C ILE A 498 1.73 8.64 4.19
N LYS A 499 1.45 7.75 3.24
CA LYS A 499 0.37 7.89 2.26
C LYS A 499 -0.44 6.60 2.15
N ILE A 500 -1.76 6.72 2.17
CA ILE A 500 -2.66 5.59 1.88
C ILE A 500 -2.84 5.42 0.37
N THR A 501 -3.04 4.17 -0.06
CA THR A 501 -3.20 3.79 -1.47
C THR A 501 -4.17 2.62 -1.64
N ASP A 502 -4.45 2.25 -2.89
CA ASP A 502 -5.27 1.09 -3.30
C ASP A 502 -6.77 1.22 -2.95
N PHE A 503 -7.47 2.03 -3.76
CA PHE A 503 -8.92 2.30 -3.64
C PHE A 503 -9.80 1.30 -4.39
N GLY A 504 -9.24 0.15 -4.82
CA GLY A 504 -9.94 -0.83 -5.67
C GLY A 504 -11.18 -1.47 -5.04
N LEU A 505 -11.30 -1.45 -3.71
CA LEU A 505 -12.47 -1.95 -2.97
C LEU A 505 -13.29 -0.84 -2.31
N SER A 506 -12.93 0.42 -2.54
CA SER A 506 -13.56 1.56 -1.89
C SER A 506 -15.03 1.70 -2.30
N LYS A 507 -15.82 2.25 -1.37
CA LYS A 507 -17.26 2.40 -1.52
C LYS A 507 -17.62 3.88 -1.48
N ILE A 508 -18.47 4.28 -2.42
CA ILE A 508 -19.03 5.63 -2.48
C ILE A 508 -20.34 5.57 -1.69
N MET A 509 -20.51 6.46 -0.72
CA MET A 509 -21.75 6.65 0.03
C MET A 509 -22.54 7.78 -0.65
N ASP A 510 -23.20 7.47 -1.76
CA ASP A 510 -24.14 8.39 -2.40
C ASP A 510 -25.48 8.42 -1.66
N ASP A 511 -26.21 9.52 -1.78
CA ASP A 511 -27.47 9.75 -1.06
C ASP A 511 -28.55 8.69 -1.42
N ASP A 512 -28.45 8.06 -2.59
CA ASP A 512 -29.35 7.01 -3.05
C ASP A 512 -29.11 5.64 -2.37
N ASN A 513 -27.85 5.30 -2.04
CA ASN A 513 -27.53 4.02 -1.39
C ASN A 513 -27.29 4.12 0.12
N TYR A 514 -27.17 5.34 0.67
CA TYR A 514 -26.88 5.57 2.07
C TYR A 514 -28.14 5.93 2.86
N GLY A 515 -28.81 4.92 3.42
CA GLY A 515 -29.94 5.10 4.33
C GLY A 515 -29.51 5.41 5.77
N VAL A 516 -30.49 5.59 6.66
CA VAL A 516 -30.29 5.84 8.10
C VAL A 516 -29.39 4.80 8.78
N ASP A 517 -29.37 3.57 8.26
CA ASP A 517 -28.61 2.44 8.81
C ASP A 517 -27.27 2.16 8.09
N GLY A 518 -26.88 2.99 7.13
CA GLY A 518 -25.71 2.79 6.25
C GLY A 518 -26.06 2.21 4.87
N MET A 519 -25.03 1.80 4.12
CA MET A 519 -25.15 1.27 2.76
C MET A 519 -24.98 -0.26 2.69
N GLU A 520 -25.61 -0.91 1.72
CA GLU A 520 -25.48 -2.36 1.51
C GLU A 520 -24.08 -2.76 1.03
N LEU A 521 -23.55 -3.84 1.59
CA LEU A 521 -22.27 -4.40 1.18
C LEU A 521 -22.42 -5.16 -0.15
N THR A 522 -22.13 -4.46 -1.23
CA THR A 522 -22.24 -4.95 -2.62
C THR A 522 -21.27 -6.08 -3.02
N SER A 523 -20.22 -6.34 -2.23
CA SER A 523 -19.18 -7.31 -2.56
C SER A 523 -18.72 -8.08 -1.32
N GLN A 524 -19.66 -8.74 -0.66
CA GLN A 524 -19.36 -9.54 0.54
C GLN A 524 -18.35 -10.66 0.22
N GLY A 525 -17.36 -10.85 1.11
CA GLY A 525 -16.23 -11.75 0.88
C GLY A 525 -15.03 -11.11 0.17
N ALA A 526 -15.13 -9.87 -0.31
CA ALA A 526 -13.97 -9.09 -0.72
C ALA A 526 -13.26 -8.44 0.47
N GLY A 527 -11.97 -8.15 0.32
CA GLY A 527 -11.13 -7.48 1.32
C GLY A 527 -10.12 -8.42 2.00
N THR A 528 -9.49 -7.92 3.05
CA THR A 528 -8.46 -8.62 3.82
C THR A 528 -8.99 -8.89 5.24
N TYR A 529 -9.44 -10.13 5.50
CA TYR A 529 -10.39 -10.43 6.59
C TYR A 529 -9.96 -10.03 8.00
N TRP A 530 -8.67 -10.04 8.31
CA TRP A 530 -8.17 -9.63 9.63
C TRP A 530 -8.49 -8.17 9.98
N TYR A 531 -8.68 -7.30 8.98
CA TYR A 531 -8.93 -5.87 9.16
C TYR A 531 -10.38 -5.49 8.89
N LEU A 532 -11.24 -6.46 8.60
CA LEU A 532 -12.68 -6.25 8.41
C LEU A 532 -13.42 -6.47 9.75
N PRO A 533 -14.47 -5.70 10.02
CA PRO A 533 -15.24 -5.82 11.25
C PRO A 533 -16.29 -6.95 11.19
N PRO A 534 -16.86 -7.36 12.34
CA PRO A 534 -17.82 -8.48 12.43
C PRO A 534 -19.03 -8.35 11.50
N GLU A 535 -19.58 -7.16 11.32
CA GLU A 535 -20.76 -6.93 10.47
C GLU A 535 -20.55 -7.36 9.01
N CYS A 536 -19.32 -7.33 8.48
CA CYS A 536 -19.03 -7.76 7.09
C CYS A 536 -19.16 -9.28 6.89
N PHE A 537 -19.16 -10.06 7.97
CA PHE A 537 -19.20 -11.53 7.94
C PHE A 537 -20.58 -12.11 8.22
N VAL A 538 -21.58 -11.27 8.53
CA VAL A 538 -22.95 -11.73 8.77
C VAL A 538 -23.54 -12.20 7.44
N VAL A 539 -23.93 -13.48 7.36
CA VAL A 539 -24.61 -14.05 6.19
C VAL A 539 -26.09 -14.16 6.52
N GLY A 540 -26.93 -13.47 5.74
CA GLY A 540 -28.38 -13.43 5.93
C GLY A 540 -29.13 -13.36 4.61
N LYS A 541 -30.45 -13.19 4.68
CA LYS A 541 -31.30 -12.96 3.49
C LYS A 541 -30.98 -11.61 2.83
N GLU A 542 -30.64 -10.62 3.64
CA GLU A 542 -30.25 -9.29 3.19
C GLU A 542 -28.74 -9.09 3.38
N PRO A 543 -28.08 -8.34 2.48
CA PRO A 543 -26.67 -8.03 2.59
C PRO A 543 -26.38 -7.18 3.84
N PRO A 544 -25.18 -7.29 4.43
CA PRO A 544 -24.80 -6.46 5.57
C PRO A 544 -24.83 -4.97 5.23
N LYS A 545 -25.32 -4.14 6.16
CA LYS A 545 -25.19 -2.68 6.09
C LYS A 545 -23.89 -2.21 6.72
N ILE A 546 -23.12 -1.41 5.99
CA ILE A 546 -21.81 -0.88 6.41
C ILE A 546 -21.77 0.65 6.33
N SER A 547 -20.83 1.24 7.06
CA SER A 547 -20.54 2.68 7.09
C SER A 547 -19.04 2.92 7.26
N ASN A 548 -18.63 4.18 7.40
CA ASN A 548 -17.23 4.55 7.67
C ASN A 548 -16.61 3.90 8.94
N LYS A 549 -17.44 3.32 9.82
CA LYS A 549 -17.04 2.53 10.99
C LYS A 549 -16.28 1.25 10.63
N VAL A 550 -16.32 0.82 9.37
CA VAL A 550 -15.46 -0.26 8.85
C VAL A 550 -13.99 0.14 8.89
N ASP A 551 -13.66 1.35 8.40
CA ASP A 551 -12.27 1.83 8.39
C ASP A 551 -11.76 2.10 9.82
N VAL A 552 -12.65 2.48 10.75
CA VAL A 552 -12.32 2.64 12.18
C VAL A 552 -11.84 1.32 12.79
N TRP A 553 -12.51 0.20 12.48
CA TRP A 553 -12.07 -1.12 12.93
C TRP A 553 -10.69 -1.45 12.35
N SER A 554 -10.48 -1.22 11.05
CA SER A 554 -9.19 -1.43 10.41
C SER A 554 -8.07 -0.63 11.09
N VAL A 555 -8.31 0.64 11.44
CA VAL A 555 -7.38 1.47 12.22
C VAL A 555 -7.03 0.84 13.57
N GLY A 556 -8.02 0.33 14.30
CA GLY A 556 -7.81 -0.35 15.59
C GLY A 556 -6.93 -1.59 15.45
N VAL A 557 -7.17 -2.41 14.43
CA VAL A 557 -6.38 -3.61 14.12
C VAL A 557 -4.95 -3.25 13.74
N ILE A 558 -4.77 -2.26 12.87
CA ILE A 558 -3.45 -1.78 12.42
C ILE A 558 -2.65 -1.25 13.60
N PHE A 559 -3.27 -0.44 14.46
CA PHE A 559 -2.56 0.11 15.62
C PHE A 559 -2.16 -0.99 16.59
N TYR A 560 -3.06 -1.94 16.89
CA TYR A 560 -2.71 -3.12 17.70
C TYR A 560 -1.51 -3.87 17.10
N GLN A 561 -1.53 -4.12 15.78
CA GLN A 561 -0.45 -4.84 15.11
C GLN A 561 0.88 -4.08 15.17
N CYS A 562 0.86 -2.75 15.07
CA CYS A 562 2.06 -1.93 15.22
C CYS A 562 2.70 -2.10 16.61
N LEU A 563 1.88 -2.18 17.67
CA LEU A 563 2.37 -2.26 19.05
C LEU A 563 2.79 -3.67 19.47
N TYR A 564 2.06 -4.69 19.01
CA TYR A 564 2.23 -6.08 19.48
C TYR A 564 2.88 -7.01 18.46
N GLY A 565 3.10 -6.54 17.22
CA GLY A 565 3.66 -7.33 16.12
C GLY A 565 2.78 -8.50 15.67
N LYS A 566 1.55 -8.57 16.16
CA LYS A 566 0.57 -9.61 15.83
C LYS A 566 -0.82 -9.01 15.65
N LYS A 567 -1.66 -9.70 14.88
CA LYS A 567 -3.04 -9.29 14.65
C LYS A 567 -3.86 -9.64 15.91
N PRO A 568 -4.81 -8.79 16.36
CA PRO A 568 -5.61 -9.04 17.57
C PRO A 568 -6.50 -10.28 17.43
N PHE A 569 -6.94 -10.59 16.21
CA PHE A 569 -7.79 -11.73 15.88
C PHE A 569 -7.16 -12.51 14.72
N GLY A 570 -7.25 -13.85 14.77
CA GLY A 570 -6.84 -14.72 13.67
C GLY A 570 -5.37 -14.64 13.24
N HIS A 571 -4.43 -14.24 14.11
CA HIS A 571 -3.04 -13.94 13.71
C HIS A 571 -2.35 -15.01 12.85
N ASN A 572 -2.54 -16.28 13.21
CA ASN A 572 -1.94 -17.45 12.53
C ASN A 572 -2.94 -18.24 11.69
N GLN A 573 -4.12 -17.68 11.44
CA GLN A 573 -5.19 -18.32 10.66
C GLN A 573 -5.13 -17.82 9.23
N SER A 574 -5.41 -18.69 8.26
CA SER A 574 -5.66 -18.26 6.89
C SER A 574 -7.02 -17.53 6.78
N GLN A 575 -7.26 -16.82 5.67
CA GLN A 575 -8.59 -16.25 5.42
C GLN A 575 -9.69 -17.32 5.35
N GLN A 576 -9.36 -18.53 4.91
CA GLN A 576 -10.30 -19.64 4.89
C GLN A 576 -10.65 -20.09 6.31
N ASP A 577 -9.65 -20.21 7.19
CA ASP A 577 -9.87 -20.60 8.59
C ASP A 577 -10.69 -19.53 9.32
N ILE A 578 -10.43 -18.25 9.07
CA ILE A 578 -11.22 -17.14 9.63
C ILE A 578 -12.72 -17.30 9.30
N LEU A 579 -13.04 -17.66 8.04
CA LEU A 579 -14.43 -17.88 7.62
C LEU A 579 -15.01 -19.14 8.25
N GLN A 580 -14.29 -20.26 8.20
CA GLN A 580 -14.79 -21.55 8.71
C GLN A 580 -15.01 -21.52 10.22
N GLU A 581 -14.12 -20.88 10.96
CA GLU A 581 -14.18 -20.79 12.41
C GLU A 581 -15.01 -19.61 12.91
N ASN A 582 -15.49 -18.74 12.01
CA ASN A 582 -16.20 -17.51 12.32
C ASN A 582 -15.40 -16.62 13.31
N THR A 583 -14.07 -16.56 13.14
CA THR A 583 -13.16 -15.92 14.11
C THR A 583 -13.54 -14.47 14.38
N ILE A 584 -13.82 -13.69 13.33
CA ILE A 584 -14.18 -12.27 13.48
C ILE A 584 -15.58 -12.10 14.10
N LEU A 585 -16.53 -12.98 13.78
CA LEU A 585 -17.85 -12.97 14.42
C LEU A 585 -17.81 -13.30 15.92
N LYS A 586 -16.72 -13.94 16.39
CA LYS A 586 -16.45 -14.24 17.81
C LYS A 586 -15.55 -13.20 18.48
N ALA A 587 -15.11 -12.16 17.76
CA ALA A 587 -14.18 -11.14 18.25
C ALA A 587 -14.88 -10.09 19.14
N THR A 588 -15.54 -10.53 20.21
CA THR A 588 -16.34 -9.66 21.10
C THR A 588 -15.49 -8.79 22.02
N GLU A 589 -14.27 -9.21 22.34
CA GLU A 589 -13.32 -8.45 23.17
C GLU A 589 -11.88 -8.59 22.66
N VAL A 590 -11.11 -7.50 22.71
CA VAL A 590 -9.68 -7.49 22.40
C VAL A 590 -8.82 -7.74 23.64
N GLN A 591 -7.86 -8.66 23.52
CA GLN A 591 -6.93 -9.01 24.58
C GLN A 591 -5.54 -8.41 24.36
N PHE A 592 -4.93 -7.90 25.43
CA PHE A 592 -3.64 -7.21 25.40
C PHE A 592 -2.56 -8.03 26.14
N PRO A 593 -1.51 -8.47 25.44
CA PRO A 593 -0.35 -9.08 26.08
C PRO A 593 0.30 -8.16 27.12
N PRO A 594 0.90 -8.71 28.19
CA PRO A 594 1.60 -7.90 29.20
C PRO A 594 2.90 -7.27 28.67
N LYS A 595 3.48 -7.84 27.60
CA LYS A 595 4.69 -7.32 26.94
C LYS A 595 4.45 -7.21 25.42
N PRO A 596 4.91 -6.14 24.76
CA PRO A 596 5.52 -4.94 25.36
C PRO A 596 4.53 -4.14 26.21
N GLY A 597 5.06 -3.32 27.13
CA GLY A 597 4.24 -2.41 27.92
C GLY A 597 3.65 -1.32 27.03
N VAL A 598 2.33 -1.17 27.06
CA VAL A 598 1.56 -0.18 26.28
C VAL A 598 0.66 0.58 27.24
N SER A 599 0.54 1.89 27.02
CA SER A 599 -0.21 2.79 27.90
C SER A 599 -1.68 2.40 28.03
N PRO A 600 -2.32 2.63 29.18
CA PRO A 600 -3.77 2.46 29.34
C PRO A 600 -4.56 3.27 28.30
N GLU A 601 -4.08 4.44 27.92
CA GLU A 601 -4.68 5.35 26.95
C GLU A 601 -4.69 4.74 25.55
N ALA A 602 -3.58 4.16 25.10
CA ALA A 602 -3.49 3.47 23.82
C ALA A 602 -4.39 2.22 23.79
N LYS A 603 -4.43 1.45 24.89
CA LYS A 603 -5.36 0.31 25.02
C LYS A 603 -6.82 0.76 24.98
N ALA A 604 -7.16 1.87 25.65
CA ALA A 604 -8.50 2.43 25.63
C ALA A 604 -8.90 2.92 24.23
N PHE A 605 -7.98 3.56 23.50
CA PHE A 605 -8.17 3.93 22.11
C PHE A 605 -8.44 2.71 21.22
N ILE A 606 -7.62 1.65 21.32
CA ILE A 606 -7.83 0.40 20.57
C ILE A 606 -9.21 -0.21 20.88
N ARG A 607 -9.63 -0.23 22.16
CA ARG A 607 -10.95 -0.73 22.55
C ARG A 607 -12.09 0.07 21.91
N ARG A 608 -11.99 1.41 21.83
CA ARG A 608 -13.00 2.25 21.16
C ARG A 608 -13.10 1.96 19.66
N CYS A 609 -11.97 1.66 19.01
CA CYS A 609 -11.96 1.26 17.60
C CYS A 609 -12.51 -0.15 17.38
N LEU A 610 -12.20 -1.10 18.28
CA LEU A 610 -12.54 -2.53 18.16
C LEU A 610 -13.81 -2.92 18.92
N VAL A 611 -14.79 -2.02 19.00
CA VAL A 611 -16.11 -2.35 19.55
C VAL A 611 -16.86 -3.27 18.58
N TYR A 612 -17.32 -4.41 19.11
CA TYR A 612 -17.98 -5.45 18.32
C TYR A 612 -19.23 -4.95 17.60
N ARG A 613 -20.15 -4.32 18.34
CA ARG A 613 -21.38 -3.74 17.80
C ARG A 613 -21.07 -2.42 17.09
N LYS A 614 -21.41 -2.32 15.81
CA LYS A 614 -21.14 -1.12 15.01
C LYS A 614 -21.90 0.10 15.51
N GLU A 615 -23.03 -0.06 16.19
CA GLU A 615 -23.81 1.06 16.76
C GLU A 615 -23.01 1.77 17.86
N ASP A 616 -22.30 0.99 18.68
CA ASP A 616 -21.50 1.46 19.82
C ASP A 616 -20.07 1.87 19.40
N ARG A 617 -19.60 1.42 18.23
CA ARG A 617 -18.29 1.79 17.68
C ARG A 617 -18.29 3.25 17.26
N ILE A 618 -17.21 3.97 17.57
CA ILE A 618 -17.06 5.35 17.12
C ILE A 618 -16.99 5.43 15.59
N ASP A 619 -17.45 6.54 15.02
CA ASP A 619 -17.27 6.84 13.59
C ASP A 619 -15.93 7.55 13.30
N VAL A 620 -15.66 7.84 12.03
CA VAL A 620 -14.41 8.50 11.61
C VAL A 620 -14.29 9.94 12.15
N HIS A 621 -15.40 10.68 12.29
CA HIS A 621 -15.37 12.06 12.80
C HIS A 621 -15.04 12.09 14.30
N GLN A 622 -15.63 11.16 15.07
CA GLN A 622 -15.32 10.93 16.47
C GLN A 622 -13.88 10.44 16.65
N LEU A 623 -13.43 9.49 15.81
CA LEU A 623 -12.05 9.00 15.80
C LEU A 623 -11.04 10.14 15.56
N ALA A 624 -11.31 11.03 14.62
CA ALA A 624 -10.46 12.18 14.33
C ALA A 624 -10.36 13.20 15.46
N SER A 625 -11.33 13.19 16.38
CA SER A 625 -11.37 14.07 17.56
C SER A 625 -10.98 13.34 18.84
N ASP A 626 -10.49 12.09 18.75
CA ASP A 626 -10.18 11.27 19.92
C ASP A 626 -9.02 11.89 20.74
N PRO A 627 -9.16 12.00 22.08
CA PRO A 627 -8.13 12.58 22.95
C PRO A 627 -6.76 11.94 22.83
N PHE A 628 -6.69 10.65 22.48
CA PHE A 628 -5.42 9.95 22.27
C PHE A 628 -4.62 10.54 21.11
N LEU A 629 -5.30 11.02 20.05
CA LEU A 629 -4.67 11.55 18.84
C LEU A 629 -4.38 13.06 18.92
N LEU A 630 -5.02 13.77 19.85
CA LEU A 630 -4.77 15.21 20.02
C LEU A 630 -3.36 15.50 20.57
N PRO A 631 -2.69 16.57 20.13
CA PRO A 631 -1.42 16.99 20.71
C PRO A 631 -1.56 17.19 22.22
N HIS A 632 -0.56 16.78 23.00
CA HIS A 632 -0.52 17.12 24.42
C HIS A 632 -0.40 18.64 24.54
N ILE A 633 -1.52 19.32 24.80
CA ILE A 633 -1.52 20.73 25.16
C ILE A 633 -0.74 20.81 26.47
N ARG A 634 0.50 21.31 26.41
CA ARG A 634 1.19 21.75 27.63
C ARG A 634 0.30 22.84 28.22
N LYS A 635 -0.39 22.55 29.32
CA LYS A 635 -0.94 23.61 30.17
C LYS A 635 0.25 24.49 30.51
N SER A 636 0.30 25.68 29.93
CA SER A 636 1.22 26.71 30.41
C SER A 636 0.97 26.82 31.91
N MET A 637 2.01 26.59 32.71
CA MET A 637 1.90 26.82 34.14
C MET A 637 1.48 28.27 34.30
N SER A 638 0.30 28.49 34.85
CA SER A 638 -0.12 29.77 35.38
C SER A 638 0.95 30.19 36.38
N VAL A 639 1.82 31.11 35.98
CA VAL A 639 2.74 31.79 36.89
C VAL A 639 1.86 32.46 37.95
N PRO A 640 2.06 32.18 39.25
CA PRO A 640 1.39 32.96 40.28
C PRO A 640 1.88 34.40 40.14
N SER A 641 0.94 35.33 39.93
CA SER A 641 1.23 36.76 39.92
C SER A 641 1.88 37.16 41.24
N ALA A 642 3.18 37.39 41.24
CA ALA A 642 3.86 38.04 42.35
C ALA A 642 3.40 39.52 42.41
N PRO A 643 3.17 40.09 43.61
CA PRO A 643 2.78 41.48 43.73
C PRO A 643 3.93 42.41 43.36
N LEU A 644 3.63 43.46 42.59
CA LEU A 644 4.55 44.54 42.22
C LEU A 644 5.09 45.26 43.46
N PRO A 645 6.41 45.53 43.57
CA PRO A 645 6.91 46.47 44.55
C PRO A 645 6.69 47.92 44.07
N LEU A 646 6.25 48.77 45.00
CA LEU A 646 6.14 50.23 44.86
C LEU A 646 7.50 50.89 44.55
N PRO A 647 7.52 52.05 43.87
CA PRO A 647 8.75 52.67 43.40
C PRO A 647 9.49 53.40 44.53
N SER A 648 10.80 53.12 44.66
CA SER A 648 11.72 53.94 45.46
C SER A 648 12.35 55.02 44.60
N ILE A 649 12.34 56.23 45.15
CA ILE A 649 12.82 57.48 44.57
C ILE A 649 14.35 57.55 44.57
N SER A 650 14.88 58.04 43.44
CA SER A 650 16.18 58.69 43.16
C SER A 650 17.48 58.10 43.71
N MET A 651 18.43 57.82 42.80
CA MET A 651 19.68 58.59 42.75
C MET A 651 20.25 58.62 41.33
N LEU A 652 20.45 59.85 40.88
CA LEU A 652 21.10 60.28 39.65
C LEU A 652 22.61 60.29 39.88
N VAL A 653 23.41 59.48 39.17
CA VAL A 653 24.80 59.84 38.84
C VAL A 653 25.17 59.31 37.45
N MET A 654 25.30 60.29 36.55
CA MET A 654 26.11 60.38 35.34
C MET A 654 27.12 59.28 35.07
N TRP A 655 27.18 58.78 33.83
CA TRP A 655 28.41 58.63 33.04
C TRP A 655 28.06 58.89 31.56
N GLY A 656 28.77 59.84 30.94
CA GLY A 656 28.63 60.20 29.53
C GLY A 656 29.89 59.84 28.72
N GLY A 657 29.76 59.91 27.40
CA GLY A 657 30.85 59.86 26.39
C GLY A 657 31.43 58.46 26.20
N VAL A 658 31.51 57.88 24.99
CA VAL A 658 31.72 58.42 23.64
C VAL A 658 30.89 57.61 22.64
#